data_AF-A0A7S3NHG6-F1
#
_entry.id   AF-A0A7S3NHG6-F1
#
_cell.length_a   1.000
_cell.length_b   1.000
_cell.length_c   1.000
_cell.angle_alpha   90.00
_cell.angle_beta   90.00
_cell.angle_gamma   90.00
#
_symmetry.space_group_name_H-M   'P 1'
#
loop_
_entity.id
_entity.type
_entity.pdbx_description
1 polymer ?
#
loop_
_entity_poly.entity_id
_entity_poly.type
_entity_poly.pdbx_seq_one_letter_code
_entity_poly.pdbx_strand_id
1 'polypeptide(L)'
;MKVIGLALLVGAPLKANAVFHTLKFLGDSQTGDYDTDAAENVAYDTATMRAFVASAESKDLQVVDLSDPTNLERIGTISVSSNLETECVEIDCIYEEMDFGGNGAACGFADTVKIVHDREDFTCCGWFGGEFEVDATMTSAEACQALCAAEADCDFFSFERECEAEELDDGGEICKTDPETGENIIHNECYLKSAYSEAQGGDDCIDYVVWSPGPSWYNHDYDPNWYGAAGPAACGYFQTESVQSVGIINVDGYDNAIVAAAAPHTYEFADGYLAFFDAKELFYMGCAPAGNKPEGITSDGPNARLACINEGSARDDGLVDHGGSSTVCDVTVTRNPTTVNFNCETYTFAEENFADGAFAPGGVFRSRNLRLYGPEADNLELDLEPEGGAFVTTTDLGDALLVSLQDNNGYALLDLASRKYTYIGGYDGLPATMDASDRDGYINIKSRWGTSSSTPVTGLAMPDQVASFTVGGVQYLITANEGGSRDDGGMLGLGEAVDGTEIEGEEVRFGDVGSPSVATCSDNCEDDTELGRLLTTVYMGVDFATNACGGNGCSAQEVADGLDTSSFSCIYKNYDYGSNFHTCDFATNPTDAYYVNSADWEAPAWYSGEVTVDTTMTSPEACQALCAANSNICDYFSYEFEQGFHECLFKFELTNCPYDEYGRWYQEHFDPNWVGASGPGVCPFSRPPYTTSMDASDTTGTTGGVYSIGGRSMTIWKVGSSTSPLELVYDSGSLFEELTAAVNNDLCAGCDSPSAPSSCETTCPFNSDEAPPAMDDRSDAKGPEPECVTVGVAATGAVLAFVGLERTGGIVVFDVSDPANPQFQDFLNVRNWLVDESVPDEDDSGFSDYMINYALNDGPESLVFIPAADSPIGQDMLLAATPLAGRITAYVIEESESLRGHDGSCANTATCPYIATNLGGTGTARELTLGDVCAFDSDAPCTGTTTGGGETVVITEKKKSGSSNNGAIITLIIILVIVFVVAMVAIAVLMCRVKTYQQKYNSLTEKNMLHEVEMESANGQNNGA
;
A
#
# COMPACT_ATOMS: atom_id res chain seq x y z
N MET A 1 71.61 -23.10 19.36
CA MET A 1 71.44 -22.78 17.93
C MET A 1 70.05 -22.19 17.76
N LYS A 2 69.98 -20.95 17.27
CA LYS A 2 68.76 -20.30 16.74
C LYS A 2 68.18 -21.14 15.59
N VAL A 3 66.85 -21.20 15.47
CA VAL A 3 65.97 -21.16 14.26
C VAL A 3 64.54 -21.27 14.82
N ILE A 4 63.84 -20.18 15.16
CA ILE A 4 62.86 -19.41 14.34
C ILE A 4 61.86 -20.31 13.61
N GLY A 5 60.65 -20.42 14.18
CA GLY A 5 59.43 -20.93 13.52
C GLY A 5 58.33 -19.89 13.71
N LEU A 6 57.99 -19.27 12.58
CA LEU A 6 57.17 -18.08 12.38
C LEU A 6 55.70 -18.34 12.74
N ALA A 7 55.17 -17.65 13.76
CA ALA A 7 53.74 -17.44 13.87
C ALA A 7 53.38 -16.30 12.92
N LEU A 8 52.68 -16.58 11.83
CA LEU A 8 51.95 -15.53 11.13
C LEU A 8 50.88 -15.02 12.09
N LEU A 9 51.13 -13.84 12.66
CA LEU A 9 50.04 -12.93 12.97
C LEU A 9 49.35 -12.63 11.64
N VAL A 10 48.22 -13.29 11.36
CA VAL A 10 47.17 -12.62 10.61
C VAL A 10 46.64 -11.61 11.61
N GLY A 11 47.05 -10.34 11.44
CA GLY A 11 46.48 -9.26 12.21
C GLY A 11 44.96 -9.36 12.11
N ALA A 12 44.28 -9.23 13.23
CA ALA A 12 42.93 -8.69 13.19
C ALA A 12 42.98 -7.45 12.28
N PRO A 13 42.05 -7.27 11.33
CA PRO A 13 42.00 -6.03 10.58
C PRO A 13 42.02 -4.91 11.62
N LEU A 14 42.98 -4.00 11.47
CA LEU A 14 42.92 -2.71 12.12
C LEU A 14 41.51 -2.21 11.85
N LYS A 15 40.76 -1.92 12.92
CA LYS A 15 39.47 -1.23 12.85
C LYS A 15 39.67 -0.08 11.87
N ALA A 16 39.12 -0.20 10.66
CA ALA A 16 39.10 0.92 9.73
C ALA A 16 38.44 2.06 10.50
N ASN A 17 38.94 3.29 10.33
CA ASN A 17 38.14 4.43 10.73
C ASN A 17 36.76 4.25 10.07
N ALA A 18 35.68 4.56 10.78
CA ALA A 18 34.37 4.59 10.14
C ALA A 18 34.48 5.55 8.94
N VAL A 19 34.17 5.02 7.77
CA VAL A 19 34.10 5.80 6.54
C VAL A 19 32.63 6.02 6.30
N PHE A 20 32.24 7.29 6.19
CA PHE A 20 30.86 7.70 5.92
C PHE A 20 30.69 8.06 4.45
N HIS A 21 29.52 7.81 3.88
CA HIS A 21 29.18 8.23 2.52
C HIS A 21 28.30 9.48 2.58
N THR A 22 28.85 10.62 2.17
CA THR A 22 28.16 11.92 2.28
C THR A 22 27.79 12.47 0.91
N LEU A 23 26.61 13.07 0.81
CA LEU A 23 26.11 13.72 -0.40
C LEU A 23 26.68 15.12 -0.56
N LYS A 24 27.24 15.40 -1.72
CA LYS A 24 27.76 16.73 -2.02
C LYS A 24 27.23 17.19 -3.34
N PHE A 25 26.60 18.35 -3.30
CA PHE A 25 26.02 18.96 -4.48
C PHE A 25 27.05 19.13 -5.61
N LEU A 26 26.62 18.83 -6.83
CA LEU A 26 27.36 19.10 -8.06
C LEU A 26 26.73 20.24 -8.86
N GLY A 27 25.44 20.11 -9.16
CA GLY A 27 24.68 20.98 -10.05
C GLY A 27 23.19 20.67 -9.96
N ASP A 28 22.37 21.59 -10.43
CA ASP A 28 20.92 21.43 -10.52
C ASP A 28 20.38 22.03 -11.83
N SER A 29 19.17 21.61 -12.18
CA SER A 29 18.33 22.21 -13.22
C SER A 29 16.96 22.47 -12.62
N GLN A 30 16.35 23.60 -12.97
CA GLN A 30 15.07 24.03 -12.41
C GLN A 30 14.16 24.51 -13.54
N THR A 31 12.87 24.24 -13.41
CA THR A 31 11.84 24.70 -14.35
C THR A 31 10.57 25.11 -13.64
N GLY A 32 9.71 25.82 -14.36
CA GLY A 32 8.31 25.98 -13.98
C GLY A 32 8.00 27.22 -13.16
N ASP A 33 6.74 27.29 -12.77
CA ASP A 33 6.19 28.08 -11.68
C ASP A 33 6.11 27.16 -10.43
N TYR A 34 6.18 27.74 -9.23
CA TYR A 34 6.10 26.97 -7.98
C TYR A 34 4.76 26.23 -7.90
N ASP A 35 4.79 24.94 -7.56
CA ASP A 35 3.60 24.11 -7.35
C ASP A 35 2.66 24.07 -8.56
N THR A 36 3.24 23.99 -9.76
CA THR A 36 2.47 23.93 -11.02
C THR A 36 2.96 22.89 -12.00
N ASP A 37 4.26 22.59 -12.05
CA ASP A 37 4.82 21.63 -13.00
C ASP A 37 5.84 20.75 -12.26
N ALA A 38 5.30 19.82 -11.48
CA ALA A 38 6.04 19.04 -10.53
C ALA A 38 7.00 18.07 -11.22
N ALA A 39 8.27 18.11 -10.81
CA ALA A 39 9.28 17.11 -11.17
C ALA A 39 9.15 15.90 -10.23
N GLU A 40 8.02 15.20 -10.30
CA GLU A 40 7.67 14.08 -9.40
C GLU A 40 8.52 12.85 -9.68
N ASN A 41 8.87 12.61 -10.95
CA ASN A 41 9.58 11.39 -11.32
C ASN A 41 10.75 11.64 -12.27
N VAL A 42 11.87 10.94 -12.03
CA VAL A 42 13.08 11.03 -12.86
C VAL A 42 13.64 9.65 -13.21
N ALA A 43 14.06 9.50 -14.47
CA ALA A 43 14.81 8.34 -14.93
C ALA A 43 16.13 8.74 -15.60
N TYR A 44 17.18 7.93 -15.44
CA TYR A 44 18.51 8.18 -16.01
C TYR A 44 18.90 7.13 -17.04
N ASP A 45 19.29 7.58 -18.24
CA ASP A 45 19.87 6.72 -19.26
C ASP A 45 21.40 6.77 -19.24
N THR A 46 22.01 5.63 -18.91
CA THR A 46 23.47 5.50 -18.77
C THR A 46 24.23 5.63 -20.10
N ALA A 47 23.58 5.29 -21.23
CA ALA A 47 24.22 5.30 -22.53
C ALA A 47 24.38 6.71 -23.11
N THR A 48 23.40 7.58 -22.87
CA THR A 48 23.36 8.96 -23.36
C THR A 48 23.73 9.99 -22.31
N MET A 49 23.80 9.60 -21.03
CA MET A 49 24.01 10.48 -19.88
C MET A 49 22.93 11.56 -19.82
N ARG A 50 21.67 11.17 -19.97
CA ARG A 50 20.51 12.06 -19.90
C ARG A 50 19.57 11.63 -18.79
N ALA A 51 19.01 12.60 -18.09
CA ALA A 51 17.85 12.40 -17.24
C ALA A 51 16.59 12.80 -18.01
N PHE A 52 15.52 12.07 -17.74
CA PHE A 52 14.17 12.31 -18.23
C PHE A 52 13.29 12.58 -17.02
N VAL A 53 12.50 13.64 -17.09
CA VAL A 53 11.69 14.13 -15.97
C VAL A 53 10.25 14.13 -16.41
N ALA A 54 9.40 13.43 -15.66
CA ALA A 54 7.96 13.51 -15.84
C ALA A 54 7.46 14.92 -15.46
N SER A 55 6.32 15.29 -16.00
CA SER A 55 5.74 16.62 -15.83
C SER A 55 4.26 16.51 -16.12
N ALA A 56 3.47 16.68 -15.06
CA ALA A 56 2.03 16.58 -15.11
C ALA A 56 1.42 17.67 -16.00
N GLU A 57 1.67 18.94 -15.66
CA GLU A 57 1.08 20.11 -16.33
C GLU A 57 1.52 20.27 -17.78
N SER A 58 2.79 20.03 -18.10
CA SER A 58 3.27 20.15 -19.48
C SER A 58 2.99 18.91 -20.34
N LYS A 59 2.54 17.80 -19.72
CA LYS A 59 2.10 16.57 -20.39
C LYS A 59 3.19 15.90 -21.24
N ASP A 60 4.44 16.16 -20.87
CA ASP A 60 5.63 15.90 -21.67
C ASP A 60 6.80 15.44 -20.77
N LEU A 61 7.84 14.83 -21.35
CA LEU A 61 9.08 14.58 -20.61
C LEU A 61 10.10 15.68 -20.85
N GLN A 62 10.70 16.21 -19.79
CA GLN A 62 11.86 17.07 -19.91
C GLN A 62 13.15 16.25 -20.13
N VAL A 63 14.06 16.73 -20.99
CA VAL A 63 15.34 16.06 -21.26
C VAL A 63 16.50 16.90 -20.73
N VAL A 64 17.21 16.38 -19.73
CA VAL A 64 18.32 17.04 -19.06
C VAL A 64 19.64 16.34 -19.39
N ASP A 65 20.61 17.08 -19.94
CA ASP A 65 21.96 16.59 -20.20
C ASP A 65 22.78 16.57 -18.90
N LEU A 66 23.24 15.39 -18.52
CA LEU A 66 24.06 15.14 -17.34
C LEU A 66 25.53 14.91 -17.68
N SER A 67 25.96 15.04 -18.94
CA SER A 67 27.37 14.84 -19.33
C SER A 67 28.35 15.78 -18.61
N ASP A 68 27.88 16.93 -18.14
CA ASP A 68 28.53 17.76 -17.12
C ASP A 68 27.57 17.98 -15.93
N PRO A 69 27.63 17.14 -14.88
CA PRO A 69 26.70 17.22 -13.75
C PRO A 69 26.94 18.43 -12.85
N THR A 70 27.92 19.29 -13.16
CA THR A 70 28.10 20.58 -12.48
C THR A 70 27.36 21.74 -13.17
N ASN A 71 26.77 21.47 -14.33
CA ASN A 71 25.99 22.40 -15.13
C ASN A 71 24.92 21.63 -15.92
N LEU A 72 23.86 21.20 -15.23
CA LEU A 72 22.74 20.48 -15.85
C LEU A 72 22.02 21.39 -16.82
N GLU A 73 21.96 20.99 -18.09
CA GLU A 73 21.30 21.75 -19.14
C GLU A 73 20.06 20.99 -19.64
N ARG A 74 18.90 21.64 -19.59
CA ARG A 74 17.72 21.13 -20.30
C ARG A 74 17.96 21.30 -21.81
N ILE A 75 18.10 20.19 -22.51
CA ILE A 75 18.44 20.15 -23.94
C ILE A 75 17.23 19.91 -24.84
N GLY A 76 16.07 19.58 -24.27
CA GLY A 76 14.85 19.40 -25.02
C GLY A 76 13.67 18.92 -24.18
N THR A 77 12.62 18.53 -24.89
CA THR A 77 11.38 17.95 -24.39
C THR A 77 10.97 16.83 -25.34
N ILE A 78 10.40 15.76 -24.82
CA ILE A 78 9.72 14.71 -25.60
C ILE A 78 8.23 14.91 -25.39
N SER A 79 7.51 15.20 -26.48
CA SER A 79 6.09 15.47 -26.35
C SER A 79 5.27 14.19 -26.24
N VAL A 80 4.85 13.82 -25.04
CA VAL A 80 4.14 12.55 -24.80
C VAL A 80 2.71 12.68 -25.31
N SER A 81 2.01 13.72 -24.85
CA SER A 81 0.67 14.13 -25.29
C SER A 81 0.47 14.02 -26.80
N SER A 82 1.26 14.79 -27.57
CA SER A 82 1.10 14.84 -29.03
C SER A 82 1.31 13.51 -29.75
N ASN A 83 2.13 12.60 -29.20
CA ASN A 83 2.34 11.28 -29.81
C ASN A 83 1.16 10.36 -29.47
N LEU A 84 0.68 10.37 -28.24
CA LEU A 84 -0.47 9.56 -27.84
C LEU A 84 -1.75 10.02 -28.57
N GLU A 85 -1.99 11.32 -28.67
CA GLU A 85 -3.13 11.93 -29.38
C GLU A 85 -3.17 11.65 -30.90
N THR A 86 -2.07 11.14 -31.48
CA THR A 86 -1.98 10.92 -32.93
C THR A 86 -1.68 9.48 -33.34
N GLU A 87 -1.10 8.69 -32.44
CA GLU A 87 -0.65 7.33 -32.75
C GLU A 87 -1.31 6.27 -31.86
N CYS A 88 -2.00 6.65 -30.79
CA CYS A 88 -2.62 5.72 -29.82
C CYS A 88 -4.13 5.87 -29.82
N VAL A 89 -4.79 4.92 -30.45
CA VAL A 89 -6.25 4.81 -30.36
C VAL A 89 -6.56 4.18 -29.01
N GLU A 90 -7.50 4.80 -28.29
CA GLU A 90 -8.11 4.23 -27.09
C GLU A 90 -8.67 2.85 -27.43
N ILE A 91 -8.21 1.82 -26.71
CA ILE A 91 -8.62 0.44 -26.95
C ILE A 91 -9.95 0.17 -26.26
N ASP A 92 -10.15 0.79 -25.10
CA ASP A 92 -11.41 0.84 -24.39
C ASP A 92 -11.81 2.30 -24.15
N CYS A 93 -13.07 2.59 -24.43
CA CYS A 93 -13.70 3.89 -24.19
C CYS A 93 -15.17 3.69 -23.80
N ILE A 94 -15.49 2.49 -23.28
CA ILE A 94 -16.76 2.18 -22.64
C ILE A 94 -16.52 2.40 -21.15
N TYR A 95 -17.11 3.46 -20.64
CA TYR A 95 -16.98 3.85 -19.25
C TYR A 95 -18.13 3.20 -18.47
N GLU A 96 -17.78 2.24 -17.61
CA GLU A 96 -18.73 1.56 -16.74
C GLU A 96 -19.33 2.54 -15.72
N GLU A 97 -20.56 2.27 -15.29
CA GLU A 97 -21.34 3.07 -14.34
C GLU A 97 -21.67 4.51 -14.79
N MET A 98 -21.32 4.86 -16.02
CA MET A 98 -21.54 6.19 -16.59
C MET A 98 -22.80 6.28 -17.46
N ASP A 99 -23.47 7.43 -17.39
CA ASP A 99 -24.48 7.92 -18.31
C ASP A 99 -23.95 9.14 -19.06
N PHE A 100 -24.08 9.15 -20.39
CA PHE A 100 -23.70 10.30 -21.20
C PHE A 100 -24.84 11.32 -21.25
N GLY A 101 -24.66 12.48 -20.63
CA GLY A 101 -25.68 13.52 -20.58
C GLY A 101 -26.97 13.10 -19.90
N GLY A 102 -26.82 12.48 -18.73
CA GLY A 102 -27.88 12.05 -17.83
C GLY A 102 -28.41 13.14 -16.91
N ASN A 103 -29.26 12.73 -15.97
CA ASN A 103 -29.79 13.62 -14.94
C ASN A 103 -28.68 13.98 -13.94
N GLY A 104 -28.30 15.26 -13.87
CA GLY A 104 -27.17 15.71 -13.04
C GLY A 104 -26.01 16.27 -13.86
N ALA A 105 -25.99 15.99 -15.17
CA ALA A 105 -25.01 16.54 -16.11
C ALA A 105 -25.01 18.08 -16.03
N ALA A 106 -23.82 18.67 -15.82
CA ALA A 106 -23.58 20.11 -15.85
C ALA A 106 -24.00 20.74 -17.19
N CYS A 107 -23.83 19.98 -18.28
CA CYS A 107 -24.25 20.30 -19.64
C CYS A 107 -25.75 20.06 -19.90
N GLY A 108 -26.47 19.47 -18.95
CA GLY A 108 -27.86 19.03 -19.10
C GLY A 108 -28.00 17.75 -19.92
N PHE A 109 -29.23 17.40 -20.32
CA PHE A 109 -29.48 16.16 -21.05
C PHE A 109 -28.95 16.21 -22.49
N ALA A 110 -28.22 15.17 -22.91
CA ALA A 110 -27.92 14.93 -24.32
C ALA A 110 -29.18 14.44 -25.05
N ASP A 111 -29.33 14.80 -26.33
CA ASP A 111 -30.50 14.40 -27.11
C ASP A 111 -30.44 12.90 -27.45
N THR A 112 -31.40 12.11 -26.95
CA THR A 112 -31.58 10.71 -27.36
C THR A 112 -32.16 10.65 -28.77
N VAL A 113 -31.46 9.95 -29.66
CA VAL A 113 -31.80 9.79 -31.08
C VAL A 113 -32.66 8.56 -31.30
N LYS A 114 -32.29 7.45 -30.66
CA LYS A 114 -32.92 6.14 -30.83
C LYS A 114 -32.71 5.31 -29.58
N ILE A 115 -33.69 4.47 -29.24
CA ILE A 115 -33.57 3.50 -28.17
C ILE A 115 -33.73 2.10 -28.77
N VAL A 116 -32.78 1.22 -28.48
CA VAL A 116 -32.76 -0.17 -28.94
C VAL A 116 -32.67 -1.09 -27.75
N HIS A 117 -33.44 -2.17 -27.75
CA HIS A 117 -33.54 -3.08 -26.61
C HIS A 117 -33.70 -4.52 -27.06
N ASP A 118 -33.41 -5.49 -26.20
CA ASP A 118 -33.36 -6.91 -26.57
C ASP A 118 -34.70 -7.64 -26.59
N ARG A 119 -35.74 -7.09 -25.96
CA ARG A 119 -37.01 -7.81 -25.74
C ARG A 119 -38.26 -7.13 -26.28
N GLU A 120 -39.14 -7.88 -26.94
CA GLU A 120 -40.41 -7.34 -27.49
C GLU A 120 -41.42 -6.82 -26.43
N ASP A 121 -41.29 -7.25 -25.17
CA ASP A 121 -42.18 -6.88 -24.07
C ASP A 121 -41.71 -5.65 -23.28
N PHE A 122 -40.53 -5.12 -23.56
CA PHE A 122 -40.06 -3.87 -22.99
C PHE A 122 -40.95 -2.69 -23.44
N THR A 123 -41.34 -1.86 -22.49
CA THR A 123 -42.11 -0.64 -22.75
C THR A 123 -41.35 0.57 -22.26
N CYS A 124 -40.71 1.28 -23.19
CA CYS A 124 -39.96 2.48 -22.88
C CYS A 124 -40.84 3.69 -22.55
N CYS A 125 -40.16 4.66 -21.96
CA CYS A 125 -40.66 5.72 -21.13
C CYS A 125 -41.50 6.76 -21.89
N GLY A 126 -42.54 7.29 -21.24
CA GLY A 126 -43.45 8.28 -21.83
C GLY A 126 -42.83 9.64 -22.19
N TRP A 127 -41.56 9.86 -21.89
CA TRP A 127 -40.80 11.07 -22.25
C TRP A 127 -40.17 10.99 -23.65
N PHE A 128 -39.91 9.79 -24.17
CA PHE A 128 -39.27 9.62 -25.48
C PHE A 128 -40.32 9.50 -26.60
N GLY A 129 -40.19 10.33 -27.63
CA GLY A 129 -41.07 10.34 -28.80
C GLY A 129 -40.41 9.89 -30.10
N GLY A 130 -39.17 9.38 -30.03
CA GLY A 130 -38.33 9.03 -31.18
C GLY A 130 -38.49 7.59 -31.67
N GLU A 131 -37.46 7.08 -32.36
CA GLU A 131 -37.44 5.73 -32.93
C GLU A 131 -37.09 4.68 -31.87
N PHE A 132 -37.87 3.60 -31.84
CA PHE A 132 -37.80 2.53 -30.86
C PHE A 132 -37.72 1.17 -31.57
N GLU A 133 -36.68 0.38 -31.29
CA GLU A 133 -36.39 -0.87 -32.01
C GLU A 133 -36.07 -2.04 -31.07
N VAL A 134 -36.61 -3.21 -31.39
CA VAL A 134 -36.25 -4.47 -30.72
C VAL A 134 -35.14 -5.15 -31.51
N ASP A 135 -33.97 -5.34 -30.89
CA ASP A 135 -32.86 -6.13 -31.41
C ASP A 135 -32.36 -7.09 -30.33
N ALA A 136 -32.72 -8.37 -30.46
CA ALA A 136 -32.33 -9.43 -29.52
C ALA A 136 -30.81 -9.70 -29.46
N THR A 137 -29.98 -9.00 -30.25
CA THR A 137 -28.51 -9.04 -30.13
C THR A 137 -27.96 -7.95 -29.22
N MET A 138 -28.78 -7.01 -28.78
CA MET A 138 -28.42 -5.98 -27.81
C MET A 138 -28.18 -6.61 -26.43
N THR A 139 -26.97 -7.10 -26.18
CA THR A 139 -26.67 -7.94 -25.01
C THR A 139 -25.55 -7.39 -24.15
N SER A 140 -24.96 -6.26 -24.55
CA SER A 140 -23.83 -5.64 -23.87
C SER A 140 -23.61 -4.21 -24.34
N ALA A 141 -22.79 -3.47 -23.59
CA ALA A 141 -22.36 -2.11 -23.93
C ALA A 141 -21.57 -2.07 -25.26
N GLU A 142 -20.77 -3.10 -25.58
CA GLU A 142 -20.06 -3.19 -26.86
C GLU A 142 -21.03 -3.36 -28.03
N ALA A 143 -22.13 -4.10 -27.83
CA ALA A 143 -23.18 -4.20 -28.83
C ALA A 143 -23.86 -2.83 -29.05
N CYS A 144 -24.07 -2.07 -27.97
CA CYS A 144 -24.64 -0.73 -28.02
C CYS A 144 -23.70 0.27 -28.72
N GLN A 145 -22.41 0.27 -28.38
CA GLN A 145 -21.39 1.08 -29.04
C GLN A 145 -21.29 0.75 -30.53
N ALA A 146 -21.22 -0.54 -30.88
CA ALA A 146 -21.16 -0.97 -32.28
C ALA A 146 -22.39 -0.55 -33.08
N LEU A 147 -23.57 -0.52 -32.44
CA LEU A 147 -24.78 0.02 -33.03
C LEU A 147 -24.69 1.54 -33.22
N CYS A 148 -24.25 2.28 -32.19
CA CYS A 148 -24.04 3.73 -32.27
C CYS A 148 -23.08 4.08 -33.42
N ALA A 149 -21.95 3.37 -33.53
CA ALA A 149 -20.97 3.52 -34.62
C ALA A 149 -21.57 3.37 -36.03
N ALA A 150 -22.66 2.60 -36.15
CA ALA A 150 -23.34 2.34 -37.41
C ALA A 150 -24.47 3.35 -37.71
N GLU A 151 -24.92 4.10 -36.72
CA GLU A 151 -26.03 5.05 -36.82
C GLU A 151 -25.50 6.46 -37.10
N ALA A 152 -26.02 7.11 -38.15
CA ALA A 152 -25.38 8.32 -38.70
C ALA A 152 -25.48 9.56 -37.81
N ASP A 153 -26.48 9.58 -36.92
CA ASP A 153 -26.77 10.70 -36.01
C ASP A 153 -26.41 10.35 -34.55
N CYS A 154 -25.69 9.24 -34.30
CA CYS A 154 -25.23 8.83 -32.99
C CYS A 154 -23.75 9.19 -32.80
N ASP A 155 -23.46 10.03 -31.80
CA ASP A 155 -22.10 10.42 -31.44
C ASP A 155 -21.67 9.72 -30.14
N PHE A 156 -22.63 9.41 -29.26
CA PHE A 156 -22.43 8.79 -27.95
C PHE A 156 -23.53 7.79 -27.66
N PHE A 157 -23.29 6.88 -26.73
CA PHE A 157 -24.30 5.94 -26.27
C PHE A 157 -24.35 5.89 -24.75
N SER A 158 -25.47 5.40 -24.24
CA SER A 158 -25.61 4.93 -22.86
C SER A 158 -26.31 3.59 -22.91
N PHE A 159 -25.82 2.64 -22.14
CA PHE A 159 -26.28 1.27 -22.06
C PHE A 159 -26.71 1.00 -20.63
N GLU A 160 -27.85 0.33 -20.49
CA GLU A 160 -28.34 -0.16 -19.20
C GLU A 160 -28.70 -1.62 -19.34
N ARG A 161 -28.31 -2.40 -18.35
CA ARG A 161 -28.82 -3.74 -18.11
C ARG A 161 -29.54 -3.70 -16.78
N GLU A 162 -30.85 -3.82 -16.81
CA GLU A 162 -31.68 -3.78 -15.61
C GLU A 162 -32.78 -4.84 -15.65
N CYS A 163 -33.23 -5.30 -14.49
CA CYS A 163 -34.40 -6.14 -14.38
C CYS A 163 -35.68 -5.30 -14.42
N GLU A 164 -36.76 -5.85 -15.01
CA GLU A 164 -38.06 -5.19 -15.03
C GLU A 164 -38.55 -5.00 -13.58
N ALA A 165 -38.73 -3.74 -13.15
CA ALA A 165 -39.26 -3.45 -11.83
C ALA A 165 -40.74 -3.88 -11.69
N GLU A 166 -41.05 -4.60 -10.62
CA GLU A 166 -42.41 -4.84 -10.13
C GLU A 166 -42.61 -4.06 -8.83
N GLU A 167 -43.49 -3.06 -8.89
CA GLU A 167 -43.88 -2.22 -7.75
C GLU A 167 -44.71 -3.02 -6.75
N LEU A 168 -44.24 -3.06 -5.51
CA LEU A 168 -44.92 -3.68 -4.38
C LEU A 168 -45.98 -2.73 -3.79
N ASP A 169 -46.96 -3.31 -3.08
CA ASP A 169 -48.08 -2.56 -2.49
C ASP A 169 -47.65 -1.54 -1.40
N ASP A 170 -46.42 -1.65 -0.89
CA ASP A 170 -45.80 -0.75 0.09
C ASP A 170 -44.86 0.30 -0.53
N GLY A 171 -44.72 0.29 -1.86
CA GLY A 171 -43.88 1.22 -2.60
C GLY A 171 -42.41 0.85 -2.70
N GLY A 172 -42.04 -0.40 -2.37
CA GLY A 172 -40.74 -0.98 -2.77
C GLY A 172 -40.79 -1.59 -4.17
N GLU A 173 -39.64 -1.82 -4.79
CA GLU A 173 -39.52 -2.45 -6.11
C GLU A 173 -38.77 -3.79 -6.01
N ILE A 174 -39.15 -4.78 -6.81
CA ILE A 174 -38.44 -6.06 -6.96
C ILE A 174 -38.23 -6.41 -8.44
N CYS A 175 -37.25 -7.27 -8.74
CA CYS A 175 -37.14 -7.85 -10.07
C CYS A 175 -38.34 -8.73 -10.38
N LYS A 176 -39.09 -8.36 -11.41
CA LYS A 176 -40.19 -9.17 -11.93
C LYS A 176 -39.65 -10.47 -12.51
N THR A 177 -40.35 -11.57 -12.25
CA THR A 177 -39.98 -12.90 -12.73
C THR A 177 -40.89 -13.36 -13.87
N ASP A 178 -40.32 -14.09 -14.84
CA ASP A 178 -41.11 -14.74 -15.88
C ASP A 178 -41.93 -15.88 -15.24
N PRO A 179 -43.27 -15.84 -15.32
CA PRO A 179 -44.13 -16.83 -14.66
C PRO A 179 -44.01 -18.25 -15.23
N GLU A 180 -43.37 -18.44 -16.39
CA GLU A 180 -43.11 -19.75 -16.99
C GLU A 180 -41.75 -20.35 -16.61
N THR A 181 -40.70 -19.53 -16.47
CA THR A 181 -39.33 -19.99 -16.16
C THR A 181 -38.92 -19.79 -14.70
N GLY A 182 -39.48 -18.79 -14.02
CA GLY A 182 -39.09 -18.37 -12.68
C GLY A 182 -37.78 -17.58 -12.63
N GLU A 183 -37.25 -17.15 -13.79
CA GLU A 183 -36.05 -16.31 -13.89
C GLU A 183 -36.43 -14.82 -13.93
N ASN A 184 -35.55 -13.93 -13.48
CA ASN A 184 -35.75 -12.48 -13.56
C ASN A 184 -35.85 -12.04 -15.02
N ILE A 185 -36.78 -11.13 -15.32
CA ILE A 185 -36.90 -10.51 -16.63
C ILE A 185 -35.86 -9.39 -16.69
N ILE A 186 -34.78 -9.62 -17.45
CA ILE A 186 -33.72 -8.63 -17.68
C ILE A 186 -33.96 -7.94 -19.02
N HIS A 187 -33.86 -6.62 -19.04
CA HIS A 187 -33.82 -5.78 -20.23
C HIS A 187 -32.39 -5.27 -20.42
N ASN A 188 -31.94 -5.30 -21.67
CA ASN A 188 -30.73 -4.65 -22.11
C ASN A 188 -31.14 -3.50 -23.03
N GLU A 189 -30.78 -2.29 -22.65
CA GLU A 189 -31.26 -1.05 -23.24
C GLU A 189 -30.10 -0.21 -23.73
N CYS A 190 -30.22 0.29 -24.96
CA CYS A 190 -29.20 1.07 -25.62
C CYS A 190 -29.79 2.38 -26.09
N TYR A 191 -29.38 3.46 -25.44
CA TYR A 191 -29.75 4.83 -25.74
C TYR A 191 -28.69 5.43 -26.66
N LEU A 192 -29.02 5.57 -27.93
CA LEU A 192 -28.18 6.27 -28.89
C LEU A 192 -28.38 7.78 -28.73
N LYS A 193 -27.30 8.52 -28.52
CA LYS A 193 -27.31 9.95 -28.18
C LYS A 193 -26.48 10.75 -29.18
N SER A 194 -26.90 11.99 -29.46
CA SER A 194 -26.09 12.93 -30.24
C SER A 194 -25.14 13.70 -29.34
N ALA A 195 -24.13 14.34 -29.93
CA ALA A 195 -23.33 15.34 -29.25
C ALA A 195 -24.18 16.52 -28.76
N TYR A 196 -23.65 17.28 -27.80
CA TYR A 196 -24.31 18.48 -27.30
C TYR A 196 -24.42 19.57 -28.35
N SER A 197 -25.57 20.25 -28.38
CA SER A 197 -25.75 21.39 -29.29
C SER A 197 -24.87 22.58 -28.88
N GLU A 198 -24.54 23.48 -29.82
CA GLU A 198 -23.84 24.75 -29.52
C GLU A 198 -24.50 25.57 -28.39
N ALA A 199 -25.81 25.39 -28.17
CA ALA A 199 -26.55 26.09 -27.12
C ALA A 199 -26.33 25.48 -25.72
N GLN A 200 -25.91 24.22 -25.66
CA GLN A 200 -25.59 23.47 -24.43
C GLN A 200 -24.09 23.46 -24.13
N GLY A 201 -23.26 23.86 -25.09
CA GLY A 201 -21.79 23.93 -24.94
C GLY A 201 -21.04 23.52 -26.21
N GLY A 202 -21.70 22.81 -27.15
CA GLY A 202 -21.09 22.32 -28.38
C GLY A 202 -20.10 21.17 -28.13
N ASP A 203 -19.15 20.99 -29.05
CA ASP A 203 -18.10 19.95 -28.96
C ASP A 203 -17.21 20.09 -27.70
N ASP A 204 -17.18 21.25 -27.06
CA ASP A 204 -16.42 21.54 -25.83
C ASP A 204 -17.13 21.06 -24.55
N CYS A 205 -18.31 20.43 -24.69
CA CYS A 205 -19.15 19.97 -23.60
C CYS A 205 -19.38 18.47 -23.81
N ILE A 206 -18.54 17.66 -23.17
CA ILE A 206 -18.66 16.21 -23.05
C ILE A 206 -18.86 15.93 -21.57
N ASP A 207 -19.96 15.30 -21.21
CA ASP A 207 -20.40 15.21 -19.81
C ASP A 207 -20.91 13.79 -19.52
N TYR A 208 -20.04 13.01 -18.89
CA TYR A 208 -20.38 11.73 -18.31
C TYR A 208 -20.72 11.94 -16.85
N VAL A 209 -21.89 11.46 -16.45
CA VAL A 209 -22.31 11.46 -15.06
C VAL A 209 -22.48 10.03 -14.61
N VAL A 210 -22.13 9.75 -13.36
CA VAL A 210 -22.47 8.47 -12.74
C VAL A 210 -23.98 8.27 -12.85
N TRP A 211 -24.41 7.08 -13.23
CA TRP A 211 -25.81 6.64 -13.08
C TRP A 211 -26.17 6.68 -11.60
N SER A 212 -26.67 7.83 -11.13
CA SER A 212 -26.80 8.13 -9.70
C SER A 212 -27.55 7.03 -8.92
N PRO A 213 -26.94 6.37 -7.91
CA PRO A 213 -27.68 5.90 -6.75
C PRO A 213 -27.76 7.08 -5.79
N GLY A 214 -28.57 8.09 -6.13
CA GLY A 214 -28.80 9.20 -5.22
C GLY A 214 -29.38 8.65 -3.90
N PRO A 215 -29.04 9.22 -2.72
CA PRO A 215 -29.37 8.65 -1.40
C PRO A 215 -30.88 8.67 -1.04
N SER A 216 -31.79 8.75 -2.01
CA SER A 216 -33.23 8.67 -1.73
C SER A 216 -34.17 8.34 -2.90
N TRP A 217 -33.74 8.20 -4.17
CA TRP A 217 -34.72 8.12 -5.27
C TRP A 217 -34.48 7.17 -6.45
N TYR A 218 -33.38 6.44 -6.54
CA TYR A 218 -33.22 5.29 -7.44
C TYR A 218 -32.19 4.37 -6.81
N ASN A 219 -32.63 3.48 -5.91
CA ASN A 219 -31.73 2.47 -5.37
C ASN A 219 -32.04 1.17 -6.10
N HIS A 220 -31.15 0.76 -7.01
CA HIS A 220 -31.21 -0.54 -7.67
C HIS A 220 -30.83 -1.68 -6.70
N ASP A 221 -30.95 -1.50 -5.38
CA ASP A 221 -30.81 -2.54 -4.35
C ASP A 221 -31.57 -3.83 -4.70
N TYR A 222 -32.69 -3.69 -5.42
CA TYR A 222 -33.51 -4.82 -5.87
C TYR A 222 -32.92 -5.58 -7.05
N ASP A 223 -32.00 -4.98 -7.81
CA ASP A 223 -31.29 -5.56 -8.95
C ASP A 223 -29.77 -5.58 -8.72
N PRO A 224 -29.25 -6.60 -8.03
CA PRO A 224 -27.81 -6.75 -7.81
C PRO A 224 -27.03 -7.07 -9.10
N ASN A 225 -27.69 -7.14 -10.26
CA ASN A 225 -27.04 -7.31 -11.55
C ASN A 225 -27.26 -6.09 -12.46
N TRP A 226 -27.69 -4.96 -11.90
CA TRP A 226 -27.76 -3.72 -12.63
C TRP A 226 -26.36 -3.37 -13.15
N TYR A 227 -26.27 -2.93 -14.40
CA TYR A 227 -25.02 -2.51 -15.01
C TYR A 227 -25.29 -1.38 -16.01
N GLY A 228 -24.70 -0.22 -15.76
CA GLY A 228 -24.71 0.92 -16.66
C GLY A 228 -23.36 1.09 -17.34
N ALA A 229 -23.35 1.59 -18.57
CA ALA A 229 -22.12 2.03 -19.23
C ALA A 229 -22.40 3.10 -20.28
N ALA A 230 -21.45 3.97 -20.56
CA ALA A 230 -21.56 4.97 -21.62
C ALA A 230 -20.24 5.17 -22.35
N GLY A 231 -20.31 5.75 -23.53
CA GLY A 231 -19.10 6.06 -24.29
C GLY A 231 -19.39 6.71 -25.62
N PRO A 232 -18.35 7.09 -26.38
CA PRO A 232 -18.50 7.58 -27.73
C PRO A 232 -18.86 6.43 -28.69
N ALA A 233 -19.43 6.79 -29.85
CA ALA A 233 -19.75 5.86 -30.92
C ALA A 233 -18.53 5.07 -31.43
N ALA A 234 -17.34 5.67 -31.34
CA ALA A 234 -16.07 5.02 -31.61
C ALA A 234 -14.99 5.65 -30.76
N CYS A 235 -14.05 4.84 -30.28
CA CYS A 235 -12.93 5.34 -29.49
C CYS A 235 -12.06 6.31 -30.28
N GLY A 236 -11.62 7.36 -29.58
CA GLY A 236 -10.78 8.41 -30.10
C GLY A 236 -9.30 8.06 -30.02
N TYR A 237 -8.47 9.08 -30.20
CA TYR A 237 -7.09 9.00 -29.76
C TYR A 237 -7.01 9.42 -28.31
N PHE A 238 -6.13 8.76 -27.56
CA PHE A 238 -5.92 9.05 -26.15
C PHE A 238 -5.56 10.52 -25.93
N GLN A 239 -6.31 11.20 -25.06
CA GLN A 239 -6.02 12.57 -24.66
C GLN A 239 -5.23 12.54 -23.36
N THR A 240 -3.93 12.82 -23.47
CA THR A 240 -3.07 12.93 -22.28
C THR A 240 -3.34 14.23 -21.58
N GLU A 241 -3.51 14.16 -20.27
CA GLU A 241 -3.62 15.35 -19.45
C GLU A 241 -2.58 15.42 -18.34
N SER A 242 -1.99 14.29 -17.97
CA SER A 242 -0.80 14.25 -17.11
C SER A 242 0.18 13.16 -17.56
N VAL A 243 1.47 13.39 -17.31
CA VAL A 243 2.52 12.37 -17.36
C VAL A 243 3.07 12.21 -15.94
N GLN A 244 2.64 11.15 -15.26
CA GLN A 244 2.94 10.90 -13.84
C GLN A 244 4.38 10.41 -13.65
N SER A 245 4.84 9.47 -14.49
CA SER A 245 6.15 8.86 -14.27
C SER A 245 6.91 8.45 -15.52
N VAL A 246 8.20 8.18 -15.31
CA VAL A 246 9.13 7.82 -16.36
C VAL A 246 10.10 6.73 -15.89
N GLY A 247 10.38 5.77 -16.78
CA GLY A 247 11.37 4.73 -16.54
C GLY A 247 12.31 4.54 -17.73
N ILE A 248 13.49 3.97 -17.45
CA ILE A 248 14.39 3.45 -18.48
C ILE A 248 14.41 1.93 -18.42
N ILE A 249 14.26 1.31 -19.60
CA ILE A 249 14.48 -0.11 -19.78
C ILE A 249 15.72 -0.36 -20.64
N ASN A 250 16.59 -1.24 -20.14
CA ASN A 250 17.73 -1.73 -20.91
C ASN A 250 17.24 -2.80 -21.88
N VAL A 251 17.57 -2.62 -23.16
CA VAL A 251 17.09 -3.48 -24.24
C VAL A 251 18.27 -4.15 -24.93
N ASP A 252 18.44 -5.45 -24.67
CA ASP A 252 19.60 -6.21 -25.09
C ASP A 252 19.76 -6.24 -26.63
N GLY A 253 20.72 -5.47 -27.15
CA GLY A 253 20.99 -5.33 -28.58
C GLY A 253 20.18 -4.26 -29.30
N TYR A 254 19.56 -3.35 -28.55
CA TYR A 254 19.02 -2.06 -29.01
C TYR A 254 19.65 -0.92 -28.16
N ASP A 255 19.42 0.34 -28.52
CA ASP A 255 19.69 1.45 -27.59
C ASP A 255 18.62 1.38 -26.46
N ASN A 256 18.82 2.00 -25.29
CA ASN A 256 17.83 1.89 -24.22
C ASN A 256 16.50 2.54 -24.63
N ALA A 257 15.40 2.15 -23.99
CA ALA A 257 14.09 2.75 -24.22
C ALA A 257 13.60 3.53 -22.99
N ILE A 258 12.96 4.66 -23.25
CA ILE A 258 12.21 5.45 -22.28
C ILE A 258 10.77 4.93 -22.28
N VAL A 259 10.18 4.81 -21.10
CA VAL A 259 8.76 4.56 -20.89
C VAL A 259 8.19 5.73 -20.10
N ALA A 260 7.12 6.35 -20.57
CA ALA A 260 6.35 7.36 -19.84
C ALA A 260 4.96 6.82 -19.55
N ALA A 261 4.51 6.94 -18.30
CA ALA A 261 3.13 6.69 -17.91
C ALA A 261 2.32 7.98 -18.05
N ALA A 262 1.16 7.88 -18.69
CA ALA A 262 0.29 9.01 -18.98
C ALA A 262 -1.13 8.72 -18.52
N ALA A 263 -1.68 9.62 -17.72
CA ALA A 263 -3.04 9.55 -17.20
C ALA A 263 -3.96 10.54 -17.94
N PRO A 264 -5.25 10.19 -18.14
CA PRO A 264 -6.27 11.14 -18.52
C PRO A 264 -6.77 11.90 -17.27
N HIS A 265 -6.90 13.23 -17.38
CA HIS A 265 -7.41 14.10 -16.29
C HIS A 265 -8.83 14.58 -16.60
N THR A 266 -9.27 14.52 -17.86
CA THR A 266 -10.65 14.91 -18.20
C THR A 266 -11.66 13.88 -17.68
N TYR A 267 -11.22 12.63 -17.51
CA TYR A 267 -12.00 11.51 -17.00
C TYR A 267 -11.13 10.74 -16.01
N GLU A 268 -11.22 11.09 -14.73
CA GLU A 268 -10.48 10.45 -13.62
C GLU A 268 -10.65 8.92 -13.60
N PHE A 269 -11.72 8.43 -14.22
CA PHE A 269 -12.11 7.03 -14.34
C PHE A 269 -11.54 6.29 -15.56
N ALA A 270 -10.91 6.98 -16.51
CA ALA A 270 -10.42 6.33 -17.73
C ALA A 270 -9.04 5.69 -17.53
N ASP A 271 -8.79 4.60 -18.24
CA ASP A 271 -7.49 3.93 -18.25
C ASP A 271 -6.38 4.82 -18.86
N GLY A 272 -5.17 4.70 -18.32
CA GLY A 272 -3.99 5.39 -18.82
C GLY A 272 -3.26 4.68 -19.95
N TYR A 273 -2.15 5.27 -20.39
CA TYR A 273 -1.30 4.72 -21.45
C TYR A 273 0.18 4.80 -21.12
N LEU A 274 0.95 3.82 -21.61
CA LEU A 274 2.40 3.85 -21.66
C LEU A 274 2.88 4.31 -23.03
N ALA A 275 3.74 5.33 -23.07
CA ALA A 275 4.41 5.80 -24.28
C ALA A 275 5.89 5.37 -24.30
N PHE A 276 6.35 4.80 -25.41
CA PHE A 276 7.70 4.28 -25.57
C PHE A 276 8.54 5.15 -26.51
N PHE A 277 9.76 5.51 -26.10
CA PHE A 277 10.68 6.33 -26.91
C PHE A 277 12.09 5.76 -26.92
N ASP A 278 12.82 5.98 -28.01
CA ASP A 278 14.25 5.67 -28.07
C ASP A 278 15.05 6.63 -27.17
N ALA A 279 15.86 6.13 -26.22
CA ALA A 279 16.54 7.01 -25.26
C ALA A 279 17.61 7.93 -25.89
N LYS A 280 18.09 7.60 -27.09
CA LYS A 280 19.19 8.31 -27.73
C LYS A 280 18.73 9.26 -28.81
N GLU A 281 17.90 8.76 -29.72
CA GLU A 281 17.37 9.50 -30.84
C GLU A 281 16.02 10.18 -30.49
N LEU A 282 15.41 9.84 -29.35
CA LEU A 282 14.21 10.45 -28.78
C LEU A 282 12.95 10.34 -29.65
N PHE A 283 12.95 9.41 -30.60
CA PHE A 283 11.77 9.20 -31.45
C PHE A 283 10.81 8.21 -30.79
N TYR A 284 9.53 8.43 -31.06
CA TYR A 284 8.43 7.60 -30.59
C TYR A 284 8.44 6.21 -31.23
N MET A 285 8.33 5.17 -30.41
CA MET A 285 8.41 3.76 -30.82
C MET A 285 7.05 3.05 -30.78
N GLY A 286 6.10 3.56 -30.01
CA GLY A 286 4.76 2.98 -29.85
C GLY A 286 4.20 3.26 -28.47
N CYS A 287 3.02 2.69 -28.20
CA CYS A 287 2.34 2.78 -26.92
C CYS A 287 1.62 1.47 -26.58
N ALA A 288 1.19 1.36 -25.33
CA ALA A 288 0.34 0.28 -24.84
C ALA A 288 -0.64 0.84 -23.80
N PRO A 289 -1.83 0.26 -23.63
CA PRO A 289 -2.72 0.63 -22.55
C PRO A 289 -2.08 0.31 -21.19
N ALA A 290 -2.41 1.12 -20.19
CA ALA A 290 -2.16 0.91 -18.77
C ALA A 290 -3.52 0.86 -18.03
N GLY A 291 -3.53 0.60 -16.73
CA GLY A 291 -4.75 0.74 -15.92
C GLY A 291 -5.05 2.21 -15.58
N ASN A 292 -6.09 2.41 -14.77
CA ASN A 292 -6.45 3.72 -14.21
C ASN A 292 -5.34 4.32 -13.34
N LYS A 293 -5.09 5.64 -13.47
CA LYS A 293 -4.01 6.38 -12.79
C LYS A 293 -2.66 5.65 -12.75
N PRO A 294 -1.94 5.55 -13.88
CA PRO A 294 -0.61 4.92 -13.90
C PRO A 294 0.43 5.84 -13.22
N GLU A 295 0.78 5.54 -11.98
CA GLU A 295 1.67 6.30 -11.08
C GLU A 295 3.10 5.74 -11.12
N GLY A 296 3.36 4.55 -10.57
CA GLY A 296 4.71 4.02 -10.36
C GLY A 296 5.30 3.22 -11.52
N ILE A 297 6.53 3.54 -11.97
CA ILE A 297 7.27 2.70 -12.93
C ILE A 297 8.50 2.04 -12.28
N THR A 298 8.61 0.72 -12.46
CA THR A 298 9.79 -0.07 -12.05
C THR A 298 10.32 -0.92 -13.21
N SER A 299 11.65 -1.09 -13.29
CA SER A 299 12.28 -1.86 -14.37
C SER A 299 13.26 -2.92 -13.87
N ASP A 300 13.23 -4.08 -14.53
CA ASP A 300 14.18 -5.18 -14.37
C ASP A 300 15.03 -5.29 -15.64
N GLY A 301 16.00 -4.37 -15.75
CA GLY A 301 16.88 -4.25 -16.90
C GLY A 301 17.53 -5.56 -17.35
N PRO A 302 18.11 -6.40 -16.47
CA PRO A 302 18.68 -7.68 -16.84
C PRO A 302 17.72 -8.67 -17.51
N ASN A 303 16.42 -8.59 -17.23
CA ASN A 303 15.41 -9.50 -17.79
C ASN A 303 14.52 -8.82 -18.86
N ALA A 304 14.80 -7.56 -19.22
CA ALA A 304 14.05 -6.78 -20.20
C ALA A 304 12.54 -6.71 -19.88
N ARG A 305 12.22 -6.46 -18.60
CA ARG A 305 10.86 -6.30 -18.08
C ARG A 305 10.67 -4.94 -17.43
N LEU A 306 9.46 -4.43 -17.49
CA LEU A 306 9.01 -3.23 -16.81
C LEU A 306 7.60 -3.46 -16.29
N ALA A 307 7.28 -2.87 -15.15
CA ALA A 307 5.91 -2.78 -14.65
C ALA A 307 5.56 -1.31 -14.43
N CYS A 308 4.32 -0.97 -14.79
CA CYS A 308 3.62 0.21 -14.34
C CYS A 308 2.62 -0.22 -13.28
N ILE A 309 2.60 0.50 -12.18
CA ILE A 309 1.67 0.35 -11.08
C ILE A 309 0.58 1.39 -11.29
N ASN A 310 -0.67 0.96 -11.26
CA ASN A 310 -1.80 1.80 -11.60
C ASN A 310 -2.69 1.89 -10.36
N GLU A 311 -2.72 3.07 -9.75
CA GLU A 311 -3.32 3.36 -8.44
C GLU A 311 -4.78 2.94 -8.38
N GLY A 312 -5.55 3.17 -9.45
CA GLY A 312 -6.99 3.25 -9.27
C GLY A 312 -7.35 4.59 -8.64
N SER A 313 -8.64 4.84 -8.40
CA SER A 313 -9.08 5.94 -7.53
C SER A 313 -10.59 6.00 -7.42
N ALA A 314 -11.03 6.45 -6.26
CA ALA A 314 -12.38 6.97 -6.12
C ALA A 314 -12.52 8.32 -6.82
N ARG A 315 -13.71 8.58 -7.37
CA ARG A 315 -14.09 9.92 -7.81
C ARG A 315 -14.21 10.84 -6.59
N ASP A 316 -13.96 12.14 -6.78
CA ASP A 316 -14.13 13.18 -5.75
C ASP A 316 -15.52 13.21 -5.10
N ASP A 317 -16.56 12.75 -5.81
CA ASP A 317 -17.93 12.68 -5.32
C ASP A 317 -18.23 11.44 -4.47
N GLY A 318 -17.29 10.50 -4.40
CA GLY A 318 -17.38 9.23 -3.67
C GLY A 318 -18.43 8.26 -4.20
N LEU A 319 -18.96 8.49 -5.40
CA LEU A 319 -20.04 7.67 -5.98
C LEU A 319 -19.51 6.48 -6.78
N VAL A 320 -18.27 6.52 -7.24
CA VAL A 320 -17.62 5.43 -7.98
C VAL A 320 -16.18 5.30 -7.50
N ASP A 321 -15.75 4.05 -7.32
CA ASP A 321 -14.39 3.67 -6.97
C ASP A 321 -13.81 2.84 -8.11
N HIS A 322 -12.69 3.27 -8.70
CA HIS A 322 -12.07 2.58 -9.82
C HIS A 322 -10.91 1.73 -9.35
N GLY A 323 -10.93 0.45 -9.72
CA GLY A 323 -9.97 -0.51 -9.20
C GLY A 323 -8.53 -0.31 -9.64
N GLY A 324 -7.62 -0.40 -8.67
CA GLY A 324 -6.19 -0.46 -8.90
C GLY A 324 -5.73 -1.72 -9.65
N SER A 325 -4.54 -1.64 -10.27
CA SER A 325 -4.00 -2.75 -11.06
C SER A 325 -2.48 -2.69 -11.27
N SER A 326 -1.93 -3.67 -11.99
CA SER A 326 -0.53 -3.66 -12.42
C SER A 326 -0.40 -3.99 -13.90
N THR A 327 0.24 -3.11 -14.67
CA THR A 327 0.55 -3.33 -16.09
C THR A 327 1.98 -3.81 -16.25
N VAL A 328 2.18 -5.05 -16.71
CA VAL A 328 3.53 -5.62 -16.89
C VAL A 328 3.87 -5.77 -18.37
N CYS A 329 5.01 -5.20 -18.77
CA CYS A 329 5.52 -5.22 -20.13
C CYS A 329 6.76 -6.12 -20.27
N ASP A 330 6.69 -7.09 -21.17
CA ASP A 330 7.88 -7.81 -21.67
C ASP A 330 8.43 -7.10 -22.93
N VAL A 331 9.73 -6.86 -22.97
CA VAL A 331 10.38 -6.21 -24.11
C VAL A 331 11.15 -7.23 -24.95
N THR A 332 10.85 -7.25 -26.25
CA THR A 332 11.50 -8.15 -27.21
C THR A 332 12.15 -7.40 -28.36
N VAL A 333 13.34 -7.84 -28.77
CA VAL A 333 14.06 -7.27 -29.92
C VAL A 333 14.08 -8.27 -31.06
N THR A 334 13.52 -7.91 -32.21
CA THR A 334 13.74 -8.66 -33.44
C THR A 334 14.99 -8.16 -34.15
N ARG A 335 15.76 -9.03 -34.82
CA ARG A 335 16.96 -8.64 -35.58
C ARG A 335 16.70 -8.72 -37.09
N ASN A 336 16.86 -7.58 -37.77
CA ASN A 336 16.72 -7.34 -39.21
C ASN A 336 15.27 -7.26 -39.76
N PRO A 337 14.65 -6.06 -39.81
CA PRO A 337 15.13 -4.81 -39.20
C PRO A 337 15.16 -4.94 -37.67
N THR A 338 15.99 -4.14 -36.99
CA THR A 338 15.92 -4.12 -35.52
C THR A 338 14.64 -3.41 -35.13
N THR A 339 13.73 -4.12 -34.45
CA THR A 339 12.50 -3.54 -33.87
C THR A 339 12.43 -3.95 -32.41
N VAL A 340 12.01 -3.01 -31.57
CA VAL A 340 11.64 -3.27 -30.19
C VAL A 340 10.13 -3.43 -30.15
N ASN A 341 9.64 -4.50 -29.53
CA ASN A 341 8.22 -4.68 -29.29
C ASN A 341 7.99 -4.74 -27.78
N PHE A 342 6.98 -4.00 -27.34
CA PHE A 342 6.48 -3.99 -25.98
C PHE A 342 5.22 -4.84 -25.95
N ASN A 343 5.19 -5.87 -25.10
CA ASN A 343 4.01 -6.70 -24.88
C ASN A 343 3.54 -6.47 -23.45
N CYS A 344 2.58 -5.57 -23.29
CA CYS A 344 2.03 -5.16 -22.00
C CYS A 344 0.67 -5.81 -21.77
N GLU A 345 0.42 -6.19 -20.53
CA GLU A 345 -0.84 -6.75 -20.07
C GLU A 345 -1.12 -6.20 -18.66
N THR A 346 -2.36 -5.77 -18.43
CA THR A 346 -2.83 -5.24 -17.15
C THR A 346 -3.49 -6.35 -16.34
N TYR A 347 -3.19 -6.41 -15.05
CA TYR A 347 -3.72 -7.40 -14.12
C TYR A 347 -4.42 -6.67 -12.95
N THR A 348 -5.75 -6.65 -12.98
CA THR A 348 -6.60 -6.14 -11.89
C THR A 348 -6.63 -7.13 -10.72
N PHE A 349 -7.17 -6.70 -9.58
CA PHE A 349 -7.38 -7.56 -8.41
C PHE A 349 -8.69 -8.39 -8.46
N ALA A 350 -9.25 -8.59 -9.65
CA ALA A 350 -10.34 -9.55 -9.89
C ALA A 350 -9.92 -11.00 -9.57
N GLU A 351 -10.86 -11.82 -9.10
CA GLU A 351 -10.61 -13.22 -8.68
C GLU A 351 -9.91 -14.06 -9.76
N GLU A 352 -10.25 -13.88 -11.04
CA GLU A 352 -9.62 -14.61 -12.14
C GLU A 352 -8.11 -14.37 -12.25
N ASN A 353 -7.60 -13.24 -11.75
CA ASN A 353 -6.20 -12.87 -11.78
C ASN A 353 -5.39 -13.50 -10.65
N PHE A 354 -6.02 -14.33 -9.81
CA PHE A 354 -5.34 -15.06 -8.74
C PHE A 354 -5.00 -16.49 -9.16
N ALA A 355 -3.93 -17.01 -8.58
CA ALA A 355 -3.63 -18.44 -8.64
C ALA A 355 -4.68 -19.22 -7.85
N ASP A 356 -4.92 -20.48 -8.22
CA ASP A 356 -5.90 -21.36 -7.56
C ASP A 356 -5.73 -21.34 -6.02
N GLY A 357 -6.75 -20.84 -5.31
CA GLY A 357 -6.79 -20.77 -3.86
C GLY A 357 -5.97 -19.63 -3.22
N ALA A 358 -5.46 -18.68 -4.01
CA ALA A 358 -4.81 -17.48 -3.51
C ALA A 358 -5.82 -16.35 -3.19
N PHE A 359 -6.89 -16.25 -3.99
CA PHE A 359 -8.04 -15.39 -3.68
C PHE A 359 -8.78 -15.92 -2.44
N ALA A 360 -9.26 -15.01 -1.60
CA ALA A 360 -9.92 -15.33 -0.35
C ALA A 360 -11.01 -14.27 -0.02
N PRO A 361 -11.89 -14.51 0.95
CA PRO A 361 -12.77 -13.47 1.46
C PRO A 361 -12.00 -12.38 2.23
N GLY A 362 -12.56 -11.17 2.33
CA GLY A 362 -11.96 -10.02 3.03
C GLY A 362 -11.48 -10.32 4.45
N GLY A 363 -12.24 -11.10 5.23
CA GLY A 363 -11.86 -11.51 6.59
C GLY A 363 -10.53 -12.28 6.66
N VAL A 364 -10.23 -13.08 5.63
CA VAL A 364 -8.95 -13.79 5.52
C VAL A 364 -7.81 -12.81 5.20
N PHE A 365 -8.03 -11.81 4.34
CA PHE A 365 -7.01 -10.80 4.05
C PHE A 365 -6.69 -9.92 5.26
N ARG A 366 -7.72 -9.50 6.01
CA ARG A 366 -7.52 -8.78 7.29
C ARG A 366 -6.76 -9.61 8.31
N SER A 367 -6.98 -10.94 8.34
CA SER A 367 -6.18 -11.84 9.20
C SER A 367 -4.69 -11.91 8.83
N ARG A 368 -4.34 -11.47 7.60
CA ARG A 368 -2.97 -11.26 7.12
C ARG A 368 -2.52 -9.80 7.29
N ASN A 369 -3.19 -9.04 8.15
CA ASN A 369 -2.95 -7.63 8.46
C ASN A 369 -3.14 -6.65 7.28
N LEU A 370 -3.87 -7.05 6.24
CA LEU A 370 -4.27 -6.13 5.16
C LEU A 370 -5.37 -5.20 5.67
N ARG A 371 -5.19 -3.88 5.49
CA ARG A 371 -6.23 -2.89 5.71
C ARG A 371 -7.18 -2.91 4.51
N LEU A 372 -8.47 -2.94 4.78
CA LEU A 372 -9.52 -2.87 3.75
C LEU A 372 -10.57 -1.87 4.24
N TYR A 373 -11.06 -0.99 3.36
CA TYR A 373 -11.95 0.13 3.71
C TYR A 373 -12.86 0.48 2.50
N GLY A 374 -13.57 1.61 2.57
CA GLY A 374 -14.47 2.05 1.50
C GLY A 374 -15.94 1.59 1.62
N PRO A 375 -16.85 2.11 0.76
CA PRO A 375 -18.26 1.74 0.72
C PRO A 375 -18.47 0.26 0.35
N GLU A 376 -17.56 -0.28 -0.46
CA GLU A 376 -17.59 -1.65 -0.99
C GLU A 376 -16.45 -2.51 -0.39
N ALA A 377 -16.13 -2.37 0.91
CA ALA A 377 -14.99 -3.03 1.56
C ALA A 377 -14.98 -4.59 1.54
N ASP A 378 -15.94 -5.22 0.85
CA ASP A 378 -15.97 -6.64 0.46
C ASP A 378 -15.46 -6.90 -0.98
N ASN A 379 -15.29 -5.86 -1.80
CA ASN A 379 -14.75 -5.93 -3.16
C ASN A 379 -13.29 -5.43 -3.21
N LEU A 380 -12.35 -6.39 -3.20
CA LEU A 380 -10.92 -6.10 -3.32
C LEU A 380 -10.53 -5.36 -4.61
N GLU A 381 -11.30 -5.54 -5.68
CA GLU A 381 -10.94 -4.90 -6.95
C GLU A 381 -11.00 -3.39 -6.84
N LEU A 382 -11.90 -2.86 -6.02
CA LEU A 382 -12.14 -1.42 -5.86
C LEU A 382 -11.42 -0.81 -4.66
N ASP A 383 -11.10 -1.61 -3.63
CA ASP A 383 -10.48 -1.13 -2.38
C ASP A 383 -8.94 -1.15 -2.43
N LEU A 384 -8.34 -1.93 -3.32
CA LEU A 384 -6.89 -2.07 -3.38
C LEU A 384 -6.24 -1.03 -4.32
N GLU A 385 -5.53 -0.06 -3.73
CA GLU A 385 -4.82 1.00 -4.44
C GLU A 385 -3.30 0.79 -4.40
N PRO A 386 -2.66 0.38 -5.52
CA PRO A 386 -1.23 0.19 -5.55
C PRO A 386 -0.47 1.45 -5.99
N GLU A 387 0.62 1.78 -5.30
CA GLU A 387 1.46 2.96 -5.59
C GLU A 387 2.83 2.57 -6.17
N GLY A 388 3.54 1.73 -5.41
CA GLY A 388 4.91 1.33 -5.71
C GLY A 388 5.06 -0.11 -6.18
N GLY A 389 6.21 -0.42 -6.79
CA GLY A 389 6.51 -1.79 -7.19
C GLY A 389 7.99 -2.11 -7.28
N ALA A 390 8.35 -3.35 -6.95
CA ALA A 390 9.70 -3.85 -7.11
C ALA A 390 9.75 -5.30 -7.60
N PHE A 391 10.60 -5.55 -8.59
CA PHE A 391 10.91 -6.91 -9.01
C PHE A 391 11.73 -7.64 -7.94
N VAL A 392 11.30 -8.84 -7.58
CA VAL A 392 11.96 -9.69 -6.59
C VAL A 392 12.16 -11.10 -7.12
N THR A 393 13.26 -11.73 -6.73
CA THR A 393 13.54 -13.11 -7.15
C THR A 393 14.14 -13.92 -6.01
N THR A 394 13.50 -15.03 -5.65
CA THR A 394 14.06 -16.02 -4.72
C THR A 394 13.92 -17.43 -5.28
N THR A 395 14.66 -18.38 -4.71
CA THR A 395 14.54 -19.80 -5.13
C THR A 395 13.16 -20.38 -4.85
N ASP A 396 12.51 -19.91 -3.78
CA ASP A 396 11.21 -20.43 -3.34
C ASP A 396 10.03 -19.64 -3.91
N LEU A 397 10.23 -18.36 -4.26
CA LEU A 397 9.22 -17.49 -4.87
C LEU A 397 9.20 -17.57 -6.40
N GLY A 398 10.35 -17.73 -7.06
CA GLY A 398 10.46 -17.49 -8.51
C GLY A 398 10.67 -16.00 -8.80
N ASP A 399 10.44 -15.60 -10.06
CA ASP A 399 10.44 -14.19 -10.48
C ASP A 399 9.04 -13.62 -10.21
N ALA A 400 8.95 -12.59 -9.36
CA ALA A 400 7.70 -11.93 -9.04
C ALA A 400 7.84 -10.42 -9.10
N LEU A 401 6.73 -9.75 -9.36
CA LEU A 401 6.54 -8.33 -9.06
C LEU A 401 5.89 -8.25 -7.67
N LEU A 402 6.56 -7.57 -6.74
CA LEU A 402 5.93 -7.12 -5.50
C LEU A 402 5.31 -5.76 -5.77
N VAL A 403 4.04 -5.62 -5.42
CA VAL A 403 3.25 -4.39 -5.57
C VAL A 403 2.94 -3.86 -4.17
N SER A 404 3.30 -2.62 -3.89
CA SER A 404 2.95 -1.92 -2.65
C SER A 404 1.52 -1.41 -2.76
N LEU A 405 0.73 -1.59 -1.70
CA LEU A 405 -0.64 -1.10 -1.57
C LEU A 405 -0.62 -0.11 -0.40
N GLN A 406 -0.25 1.15 -0.67
CA GLN A 406 0.14 2.11 0.36
C GLN A 406 -0.99 2.30 1.37
N ASP A 407 -2.16 2.72 0.89
CA ASP A 407 -3.34 2.98 1.70
C ASP A 407 -3.80 1.72 2.44
N ASN A 408 -3.72 0.54 1.80
CA ASN A 408 -4.09 -0.72 2.44
C ASN A 408 -3.06 -1.23 3.47
N ASN A 409 -1.97 -0.49 3.72
CA ASN A 409 -0.80 -0.96 4.47
C ASN A 409 -0.36 -2.37 3.99
N GLY A 410 -0.42 -2.58 2.69
CA GLY A 410 -0.53 -3.88 2.04
C GLY A 410 0.52 -4.13 0.98
N TYR A 411 0.64 -5.39 0.56
CA TYR A 411 1.39 -5.75 -0.64
C TYR A 411 0.80 -6.97 -1.33
N ALA A 412 0.97 -7.01 -2.65
CA ALA A 412 0.61 -8.15 -3.49
C ALA A 412 1.85 -8.76 -4.18
N LEU A 413 1.79 -10.06 -4.49
CA LEU A 413 2.81 -10.76 -5.27
C LEU A 413 2.23 -11.31 -6.58
N LEU A 414 2.63 -10.71 -7.70
CA LEU A 414 2.32 -11.18 -9.04
C LEU A 414 3.45 -12.09 -9.55
N ASP A 415 3.18 -13.39 -9.70
CA ASP A 415 4.14 -14.32 -10.29
C ASP A 415 4.23 -14.06 -11.81
N LEU A 416 5.45 -13.78 -12.29
CA LEU A 416 5.67 -13.37 -13.67
C LEU A 416 5.67 -14.54 -14.66
N ALA A 417 5.70 -15.79 -14.18
CA ALA A 417 5.63 -16.97 -15.02
C ALA A 417 4.19 -17.41 -15.28
N SER A 418 3.34 -17.43 -14.24
CA SER A 418 1.92 -17.75 -14.36
C SER A 418 1.04 -16.55 -14.71
N ARG A 419 1.54 -15.32 -14.52
CA ARG A 419 0.77 -14.07 -14.68
C ARG A 419 -0.47 -14.07 -13.79
N LYS A 420 -0.26 -14.41 -12.52
CA LYS A 420 -1.31 -14.49 -11.49
C LYS A 420 -0.80 -14.01 -10.14
N TYR A 421 -1.65 -13.32 -9.40
CA TYR A 421 -1.42 -12.99 -8.00
C TYR A 421 -1.39 -14.28 -7.17
N THR A 422 -0.33 -14.43 -6.38
CA THR A 422 -0.10 -15.62 -5.55
C THR A 422 -0.27 -15.36 -4.07
N TYR A 423 -0.25 -14.08 -3.67
CA TYR A 423 -0.38 -13.65 -2.29
C TYR A 423 -0.80 -12.18 -2.21
N ILE A 424 -1.63 -11.87 -1.23
CA ILE A 424 -1.90 -10.52 -0.74
C ILE A 424 -1.94 -10.57 0.80
N GLY A 425 -1.34 -9.57 1.45
CA GLY A 425 -1.33 -9.37 2.90
C GLY A 425 -0.74 -8.01 3.29
N GLY A 426 -0.66 -7.72 4.58
CA GLY A 426 -0.20 -6.45 5.14
C GLY A 426 1.27 -6.44 5.59
N TYR A 427 1.83 -5.23 5.76
CA TYR A 427 3.17 -4.99 6.32
C TYR A 427 3.26 -5.09 7.86
N ASP A 428 2.28 -5.71 8.53
CA ASP A 428 2.11 -5.67 9.99
C ASP A 428 2.09 -4.22 10.55
N GLY A 429 2.03 -4.08 11.87
CA GLY A 429 2.20 -2.79 12.56
C GLY A 429 3.59 -2.68 13.21
N LEU A 430 4.19 -1.50 13.11
CA LEU A 430 5.53 -1.21 13.62
C LEU A 430 5.44 -0.47 14.97
N PRO A 431 6.21 -0.84 16.01
CA PRO A 431 6.24 -0.06 17.25
C PRO A 431 6.70 1.37 16.97
N ALA A 432 5.90 2.36 17.31
CA ALA A 432 6.19 3.74 16.94
C ALA A 432 6.65 4.57 18.14
N THR A 433 7.74 5.32 17.91
CA THR A 433 8.24 6.37 18.79
C THR A 433 8.21 7.63 17.94
N MET A 434 7.41 8.62 18.36
CA MET A 434 7.07 9.78 17.53
C MET A 434 6.73 10.96 18.41
N ASP A 435 6.69 12.14 17.84
CA ASP A 435 5.81 13.22 18.31
C ASP A 435 4.44 13.08 17.65
N ALA A 436 3.37 13.05 18.46
CA ALA A 436 2.01 12.70 18.04
C ALA A 436 1.03 13.88 18.14
N SER A 437 1.45 15.04 18.65
CA SER A 437 0.55 16.15 18.95
C SER A 437 1.09 17.48 18.47
N ASP A 438 0.32 18.12 17.59
CA ASP A 438 0.52 19.50 17.14
C ASP A 438 0.01 20.57 18.14
N ARG A 439 -0.23 20.19 19.41
CA ARG A 439 -0.90 21.05 20.42
C ARG A 439 -0.18 21.13 21.76
N ASP A 440 0.91 20.40 21.96
CA ASP A 440 1.64 20.44 23.22
C ASP A 440 2.67 21.59 23.29
N GLY A 441 3.05 22.14 22.13
CA GLY A 441 3.89 23.33 21.97
C GLY A 441 5.39 23.08 22.14
N TYR A 442 5.85 21.83 22.08
CA TYR A 442 7.26 21.46 22.15
C TYR A 442 7.51 20.08 21.53
N ILE A 443 8.71 19.85 20.99
CA ILE A 443 9.13 18.56 20.46
C ILE A 443 9.09 17.50 21.58
N ASN A 444 8.26 16.49 21.39
CA ASN A 444 7.84 15.56 22.42
C ASN A 444 7.81 14.10 21.93
N ILE A 445 8.95 13.67 21.37
CA ILE A 445 9.14 12.32 20.85
C ILE A 445 9.04 11.26 21.97
N LYS A 446 8.00 10.44 21.93
CA LYS A 446 7.67 9.44 22.96
C LYS A 446 7.28 8.10 22.34
N SER A 447 7.61 7.02 23.05
CA SER A 447 7.14 5.66 22.72
C SER A 447 5.82 5.30 23.42
N ARG A 448 5.37 6.13 24.37
CA ARG A 448 4.15 5.93 25.15
C ARG A 448 3.49 7.25 25.56
N TRP A 449 2.17 7.27 25.52
CA TRP A 449 1.35 8.47 25.67
C TRP A 449 0.33 8.37 26.80
N GLY A 450 -0.29 9.51 27.12
CA GLY A 450 -1.20 9.70 28.24
C GLY A 450 -0.47 10.10 29.53
N THR A 451 -1.22 10.60 30.52
CA THR A 451 -0.63 11.18 31.76
C THR A 451 0.18 10.19 32.61
N SER A 452 0.04 8.88 32.39
CA SER A 452 0.86 7.84 33.03
C SER A 452 1.88 7.17 32.10
N SER A 453 2.01 7.65 30.85
CA SER A 453 2.93 7.13 29.81
C SER A 453 2.80 5.63 29.61
N SER A 454 1.56 5.13 29.52
CA SER A 454 1.26 3.70 29.44
C SER A 454 0.90 3.24 28.02
N THR A 455 0.35 4.12 27.19
CA THR A 455 -0.30 3.78 25.92
C THR A 455 0.71 3.75 24.78
N PRO A 456 1.05 2.58 24.22
CA PRO A 456 1.91 2.53 23.03
C PRO A 456 1.12 2.93 21.77
N VAL A 457 1.85 3.47 20.78
CA VAL A 457 1.35 3.69 19.42
C VAL A 457 2.03 2.69 18.48
N THR A 458 1.29 2.23 17.49
CA THR A 458 1.78 1.38 16.40
C THR A 458 1.67 2.17 15.11
N GLY A 459 2.75 2.31 14.36
CA GLY A 459 2.73 2.93 13.04
C GLY A 459 2.41 1.90 11.97
N LEU A 460 1.62 2.29 11.00
CA LEU A 460 1.39 1.50 9.79
C LEU A 460 2.51 1.79 8.81
N ALA A 461 3.10 0.77 8.18
CA ALA A 461 4.20 1.01 7.26
C ALA A 461 3.76 1.88 6.07
N MET A 462 2.59 1.59 5.48
CA MET A 462 1.96 2.37 4.39
C MET A 462 2.98 2.98 3.42
N PRO A 463 3.72 2.14 2.68
CA PRO A 463 4.85 2.65 1.95
C PRO A 463 4.49 3.07 0.53
N ASP A 464 4.88 4.29 0.19
CA ASP A 464 4.81 4.84 -1.16
C ASP A 464 5.72 4.04 -2.10
N GLN A 465 7.02 4.31 -2.00
CA GLN A 465 8.01 3.65 -2.82
C GLN A 465 8.68 2.48 -2.11
N VAL A 466 8.98 1.47 -2.93
CA VAL A 466 9.69 0.27 -2.52
C VAL A 466 10.85 -0.02 -3.45
N ALA A 467 11.99 -0.39 -2.89
CA ALA A 467 13.18 -0.79 -3.66
C ALA A 467 13.66 -2.17 -3.26
N SER A 468 14.02 -3.01 -4.22
CA SER A 468 14.60 -4.32 -3.95
C SER A 468 16.13 -4.29 -4.10
N PHE A 469 16.84 -5.05 -3.26
CA PHE A 469 18.29 -5.15 -3.34
C PHE A 469 18.79 -6.51 -2.84
N THR A 470 20.02 -6.89 -3.22
CA THR A 470 20.60 -8.18 -2.85
C THR A 470 21.90 -8.00 -2.06
N VAL A 471 21.97 -8.63 -0.89
CA VAL A 471 23.19 -8.72 -0.07
C VAL A 471 23.51 -10.18 0.22
N GLY A 472 24.73 -10.60 -0.11
CA GLY A 472 25.19 -11.96 0.17
C GLY A 472 24.39 -13.06 -0.55
N GLY A 473 23.71 -12.73 -1.65
CA GLY A 473 22.83 -13.64 -2.39
C GLY A 473 21.45 -13.85 -1.77
N VAL A 474 21.08 -13.01 -0.79
CA VAL A 474 19.73 -12.94 -0.22
C VAL A 474 19.05 -11.68 -0.74
N GLN A 475 17.80 -11.83 -1.20
CA GLN A 475 16.96 -10.73 -1.67
C GLN A 475 16.30 -10.03 -0.48
N TYR A 476 16.35 -8.70 -0.50
CA TYR A 476 15.70 -7.81 0.44
C TYR A 476 14.83 -6.80 -0.31
N LEU A 477 13.91 -6.20 0.43
CA LEU A 477 13.09 -5.05 0.07
C LEU A 477 13.36 -3.96 1.11
N ILE A 478 13.37 -2.70 0.70
CA ILE A 478 13.32 -1.55 1.58
C ILE A 478 12.09 -0.72 1.22
N THR A 479 11.39 -0.20 2.22
CA THR A 479 10.17 0.60 2.08
C THR A 479 10.39 1.98 2.69
N ALA A 480 9.87 3.02 2.03
CA ALA A 480 9.76 4.37 2.57
C ALA A 480 8.35 4.52 3.15
N ASN A 481 8.24 4.61 4.48
CA ASN A 481 6.96 4.46 5.19
C ASN A 481 6.28 5.81 5.42
N GLU A 482 5.86 6.42 4.32
CA GLU A 482 5.29 7.76 4.25
C GLU A 482 3.98 7.86 5.02
N GLY A 483 2.96 7.12 4.59
CA GLY A 483 1.62 7.16 5.16
C GLY A 483 0.58 7.90 4.34
N GLY A 484 0.75 8.06 3.03
CA GLY A 484 -0.30 8.53 2.15
C GLY A 484 -1.59 7.70 2.28
N SER A 485 -2.70 8.41 2.14
CA SER A 485 -4.07 7.93 2.27
C SER A 485 -4.95 8.70 1.29
N ARG A 486 -6.12 8.15 0.95
CA ARG A 486 -7.16 8.91 0.21
C ARG A 486 -7.62 10.15 0.99
N ASP A 487 -6.93 11.27 0.82
CA ASP A 487 -6.98 12.46 1.70
C ASP A 487 -8.04 13.52 1.32
N ASP A 488 -8.77 13.35 0.21
CA ASP A 488 -9.80 14.32 -0.16
C ASP A 488 -11.08 14.01 0.62
N GLY A 489 -11.29 14.74 1.73
CA GLY A 489 -12.31 14.56 2.77
C GLY A 489 -13.81 14.49 2.36
N GLY A 490 -14.12 14.24 1.10
CA GLY A 490 -15.44 13.83 0.59
C GLY A 490 -15.51 12.43 -0.03
N MET A 491 -14.38 11.75 -0.27
CA MET A 491 -14.27 10.58 -1.17
C MET A 491 -15.06 9.33 -0.74
N LEU A 492 -15.38 9.16 0.54
CA LEU A 492 -16.23 8.03 0.99
C LEU A 492 -17.68 8.44 1.28
N GLY A 493 -18.05 9.71 1.04
CA GLY A 493 -19.41 10.22 1.26
C GLY A 493 -19.90 10.22 2.73
N LEU A 494 -19.02 9.87 3.67
CA LEU A 494 -19.32 9.82 5.10
C LEU A 494 -19.26 11.24 5.67
N GLY A 495 -20.39 11.94 5.62
CA GLY A 495 -20.51 13.22 6.33
C GLY A 495 -20.25 13.07 7.83
N GLU A 496 -19.98 14.21 8.50
CA GLU A 496 -19.90 14.36 9.96
C GLU A 496 -20.95 13.44 10.65
N ALA A 497 -20.47 12.50 11.47
CA ALA A 497 -21.35 11.63 12.25
C ALA A 497 -22.33 12.49 13.06
N VAL A 498 -23.48 11.94 13.46
CA VAL A 498 -24.57 12.70 14.09
C VAL A 498 -24.14 13.43 15.39
N ASP A 499 -23.03 13.00 15.99
CA ASP A 499 -22.43 13.60 17.19
C ASP A 499 -21.33 14.66 16.93
N GLY A 500 -20.93 14.87 15.68
CA GLY A 500 -19.88 15.81 15.28
C GLY A 500 -18.53 15.17 14.93
N THR A 501 -18.43 13.83 14.94
CA THR A 501 -17.20 13.12 14.55
C THR A 501 -16.99 13.26 13.03
N GLU A 502 -15.93 13.94 12.61
CA GLU A 502 -15.51 13.98 11.21
C GLU A 502 -14.70 12.71 10.90
N ILE A 503 -15.29 11.79 10.14
CA ILE A 503 -14.54 10.70 9.49
C ILE A 503 -14.19 11.22 8.11
N GLU A 504 -12.96 11.70 7.94
CA GLU A 504 -12.44 12.17 6.65
C GLU A 504 -11.98 10.96 5.84
N GLY A 505 -12.95 10.26 5.27
CA GLY A 505 -12.68 9.04 4.49
C GLY A 505 -12.15 7.90 5.35
N GLU A 506 -10.85 7.62 5.22
CA GLU A 506 -10.21 6.45 5.80
C GLU A 506 -9.39 6.72 7.08
N GLU A 507 -9.23 8.01 7.41
CA GLU A 507 -8.55 8.51 8.59
C GLU A 507 -9.56 9.12 9.59
N VAL A 508 -9.17 9.17 10.86
CA VAL A 508 -9.92 9.86 11.90
C VAL A 508 -8.97 10.36 12.98
N ARG A 509 -9.30 11.47 13.63
CA ARG A 509 -8.55 11.94 14.79
C ARG A 509 -8.86 11.04 15.99
N PHE A 510 -7.84 10.57 16.70
CA PHE A 510 -8.03 9.61 17.79
C PHE A 510 -8.96 10.10 18.91
N GLY A 511 -9.04 11.42 19.15
CA GLY A 511 -9.97 12.02 20.09
C GLY A 511 -11.44 11.83 19.71
N ASP A 512 -11.74 11.81 18.41
CA ASP A 512 -13.10 11.72 17.87
C ASP A 512 -13.61 10.27 17.86
N VAL A 513 -12.71 9.28 17.88
CA VAL A 513 -13.04 7.85 18.06
C VAL A 513 -13.66 7.57 19.45
N GLY A 514 -13.40 8.45 20.43
CA GLY A 514 -13.88 8.36 21.82
C GLY A 514 -13.20 7.26 22.65
N SER A 515 -13.13 7.42 23.98
CA SER A 515 -12.38 6.53 24.90
C SER A 515 -12.65 5.05 24.66
N PRO A 516 -11.68 4.29 24.11
CA PRO A 516 -11.81 2.85 24.08
C PRO A 516 -11.78 2.38 25.54
N SER A 517 -12.87 1.79 26.05
CA SER A 517 -12.91 1.30 27.45
C SER A 517 -12.10 0.01 27.65
N VAL A 518 -11.19 -0.30 26.73
CA VAL A 518 -10.37 -1.51 26.74
C VAL A 518 -8.94 -1.17 27.15
N ALA A 519 -8.75 -0.85 28.43
CA ALA A 519 -7.52 -1.03 29.20
C ALA A 519 -6.16 -0.47 28.67
N THR A 520 -6.06 0.22 27.54
CA THR A 520 -4.78 0.74 27.00
C THR A 520 -4.52 2.21 27.27
N CYS A 521 -5.57 3.04 27.31
CA CYS A 521 -5.45 4.40 27.84
C CYS A 521 -6.26 4.55 29.14
N SER A 522 -5.58 4.55 30.29
CA SER A 522 -6.23 4.79 31.59
C SER A 522 -6.35 6.27 31.98
N ASP A 523 -5.74 7.18 31.20
CA ASP A 523 -5.15 8.41 31.76
C ASP A 523 -5.05 9.61 30.76
N ASN A 524 -6.18 10.03 30.14
CA ASN A 524 -6.32 11.28 29.34
C ASN A 524 -5.61 11.32 27.97
N CYS A 525 -5.63 10.24 27.18
CA CYS A 525 -5.00 10.23 25.85
C CYS A 525 -5.81 10.96 24.77
N GLU A 526 -7.11 11.17 24.96
CA GLU A 526 -7.95 12.00 24.08
C GLU A 526 -7.61 13.49 24.15
N ASP A 527 -6.72 13.89 25.06
CA ASP A 527 -6.26 15.27 25.12
C ASP A 527 -5.53 15.61 23.82
N ASP A 528 -5.86 16.77 23.27
CA ASP A 528 -5.23 17.28 22.06
C ASP A 528 -3.71 17.39 22.22
N THR A 529 -3.20 17.62 23.45
CA THR A 529 -1.77 17.67 23.76
C THR A 529 -1.12 16.28 23.94
N GLU A 530 -1.86 15.19 23.71
CA GLU A 530 -1.40 13.81 23.82
C GLU A 530 -1.64 13.05 22.51
N LEU A 531 -2.70 12.22 22.42
CA LEU A 531 -3.03 11.51 21.19
C LEU A 531 -4.30 12.04 20.52
N GLY A 532 -5.06 12.95 21.14
CA GLY A 532 -6.39 13.35 20.64
C GLY A 532 -6.40 13.81 19.19
N ARG A 533 -5.30 14.42 18.74
CA ARG A 533 -5.11 14.94 17.39
C ARG A 533 -4.47 13.97 16.41
N LEU A 534 -3.86 12.87 16.88
CA LEU A 534 -3.15 11.93 16.03
C LEU A 534 -4.11 11.31 14.99
N LEU A 535 -3.75 11.40 13.70
CA LEU A 535 -4.39 10.66 12.63
C LEU A 535 -4.23 9.17 12.87
N THR A 536 -5.36 8.49 12.97
CA THR A 536 -5.45 7.05 13.17
C THR A 536 -6.47 6.47 12.21
N THR A 537 -6.44 5.14 12.08
CA THR A 537 -7.49 4.41 11.36
C THR A 537 -8.25 3.46 12.28
N VAL A 538 -9.50 3.18 11.92
CA VAL A 538 -10.37 2.17 12.55
C VAL A 538 -10.48 0.88 11.72
N TYR A 539 -9.74 0.81 10.60
CA TYR A 539 -9.75 -0.27 9.63
C TYR A 539 -8.51 -1.21 9.74
N MET A 540 -7.75 -1.11 10.84
CA MET A 540 -6.54 -1.93 11.12
C MET A 540 -6.64 -2.83 12.36
N GLY A 541 -6.55 -4.14 12.11
CA GLY A 541 -6.61 -5.19 13.13
C GLY A 541 -7.84 -6.08 12.89
N VAL A 542 -8.18 -6.93 13.86
CA VAL A 542 -9.48 -7.65 13.81
C VAL A 542 -10.61 -6.73 14.26
N ASP A 543 -10.75 -5.64 13.53
CA ASP A 543 -11.25 -4.33 13.91
C ASP A 543 -12.55 -4.26 14.69
N PHE A 544 -12.82 -3.03 15.13
CA PHE A 544 -14.18 -2.52 15.27
C PHE A 544 -15.12 -3.06 14.19
N ALA A 545 -14.71 -3.05 12.91
CA ALA A 545 -15.46 -3.63 11.79
C ALA A 545 -15.71 -5.14 11.94
N THR A 546 -14.66 -5.95 12.20
CA THR A 546 -14.84 -7.39 12.46
C THR A 546 -15.74 -7.66 13.68
N ASN A 547 -15.67 -6.81 14.70
CA ASN A 547 -16.50 -6.88 15.90
C ASN A 547 -17.91 -6.29 15.73
N ALA A 548 -18.13 -5.46 14.71
CA ALA A 548 -19.41 -4.84 14.33
C ALA A 548 -20.15 -5.62 13.22
N CYS A 549 -19.44 -6.48 12.47
CA CYS A 549 -20.02 -7.27 11.36
C CYS A 549 -19.71 -8.79 11.41
N GLY A 550 -19.08 -9.30 12.49
CA GLY A 550 -18.96 -10.73 12.74
C GLY A 550 -18.01 -11.49 11.79
N GLY A 551 -16.75 -11.08 11.68
CA GLY A 551 -15.80 -11.74 10.75
C GLY A 551 -15.89 -11.25 9.30
N ASN A 552 -16.97 -10.56 8.94
CA ASN A 552 -17.22 -10.02 7.60
C ASN A 552 -16.61 -8.63 7.38
N GLY A 553 -16.56 -8.21 6.11
CA GLY A 553 -16.32 -6.82 5.73
C GLY A 553 -17.50 -5.93 6.14
N CYS A 554 -17.22 -4.75 6.67
CA CYS A 554 -18.20 -3.68 6.84
C CYS A 554 -17.84 -2.56 5.88
N SER A 555 -18.85 -1.89 5.30
CA SER A 555 -18.62 -0.62 4.63
C SER A 555 -18.16 0.45 5.62
N ALA A 556 -17.55 1.51 5.10
CA ALA A 556 -17.18 2.68 5.87
C ALA A 556 -18.41 3.28 6.64
N GLN A 557 -19.59 3.29 6.01
CA GLN A 557 -20.84 3.75 6.64
C GLN A 557 -21.30 2.85 7.80
N GLU A 558 -21.18 1.52 7.66
CA GLU A 558 -21.52 0.58 8.72
C GLU A 558 -20.59 0.73 9.95
N VAL A 559 -19.32 1.07 9.71
CA VAL A 559 -18.37 1.41 10.78
C VAL A 559 -18.76 2.73 11.45
N ALA A 560 -19.07 3.77 10.68
CA ALA A 560 -19.52 5.08 11.17
C ALA A 560 -20.80 4.98 12.03
N ASP A 561 -21.80 4.23 11.57
CA ASP A 561 -23.05 3.96 12.30
C ASP A 561 -22.78 3.26 13.64
N GLY A 562 -21.76 2.40 13.71
CA GLY A 562 -21.34 1.76 14.94
C GLY A 562 -20.73 2.74 15.95
N LEU A 563 -20.02 3.77 15.47
CA LEU A 563 -19.36 4.78 16.31
C LEU A 563 -20.37 5.73 16.98
N ASP A 564 -21.50 6.03 16.34
CA ASP A 564 -22.56 6.96 16.81
C ASP A 564 -23.40 6.42 18.00
N THR A 565 -23.16 5.20 18.49
CA THR A 565 -23.96 4.63 19.59
C THR A 565 -23.32 4.80 20.95
N SER A 566 -24.02 5.49 21.86
CA SER A 566 -23.71 5.53 23.30
C SER A 566 -23.66 4.15 24.02
N SER A 567 -23.87 3.05 23.28
CA SER A 567 -23.61 1.67 23.68
C SER A 567 -23.35 0.78 22.46
N PHE A 568 -22.10 0.34 22.27
CA PHE A 568 -21.74 -0.72 21.32
C PHE A 568 -22.62 -1.96 21.49
N SER A 569 -23.05 -2.56 20.37
CA SER A 569 -23.93 -3.72 20.32
C SER A 569 -23.30 -4.82 19.48
N CYS A 570 -23.14 -6.04 20.03
CA CYS A 570 -22.76 -7.22 19.25
C CYS A 570 -23.98 -7.79 18.49
N ILE A 571 -24.68 -6.95 17.75
CA ILE A 571 -25.85 -7.30 16.93
C ILE A 571 -25.54 -6.85 15.51
N TYR A 572 -25.30 -7.81 14.65
CA TYR A 572 -24.87 -7.64 13.28
C TYR A 572 -26.11 -7.61 12.39
N LYS A 573 -26.47 -6.42 11.91
CA LYS A 573 -27.61 -6.22 11.01
C LYS A 573 -27.33 -6.86 9.66
N ASN A 574 -28.36 -7.39 9.01
CA ASN A 574 -28.28 -8.06 7.71
C ASN A 574 -27.38 -9.30 7.70
N TYR A 575 -27.05 -9.88 8.85
CA TYR A 575 -26.22 -11.08 8.95
C TYR A 575 -26.97 -12.23 9.61
N ASP A 576 -26.64 -13.45 9.18
CA ASP A 576 -27.06 -14.72 9.77
C ASP A 576 -25.88 -15.52 10.29
N TYR A 577 -25.95 -15.91 11.55
CA TYR A 577 -24.95 -16.78 12.13
C TYR A 577 -25.08 -18.23 11.60
N GLY A 578 -24.11 -18.71 10.83
CA GLY A 578 -24.06 -20.06 10.27
C GLY A 578 -24.97 -20.28 9.05
N SER A 579 -25.04 -19.29 8.15
CA SER A 579 -25.86 -19.33 6.93
C SER A 579 -25.43 -20.43 5.93
N ASN A 580 -26.30 -20.72 4.95
CA ASN A 580 -26.09 -21.72 3.90
C ASN A 580 -25.22 -21.23 2.71
N PHE A 581 -24.74 -19.98 2.72
CA PHE A 581 -24.07 -19.35 1.57
C PHE A 581 -22.53 -19.54 1.55
N HIS A 582 -21.92 -20.24 2.54
CA HIS A 582 -20.46 -20.30 2.67
C HIS A 582 -19.85 -21.69 2.97
N THR A 583 -18.52 -21.71 2.96
CA THR A 583 -17.60 -22.87 3.11
C THR A 583 -17.69 -23.59 4.45
N CYS A 584 -18.36 -23.01 5.44
CA CYS A 584 -18.71 -23.68 6.70
C CYS A 584 -19.90 -24.63 6.50
N ASP A 585 -19.65 -25.66 5.69
CA ASP A 585 -20.38 -26.92 5.50
C ASP A 585 -21.65 -26.98 6.34
N PHE A 586 -22.76 -26.43 5.80
CA PHE A 586 -24.13 -26.37 6.34
C PHE A 586 -24.16 -26.67 7.84
N ALA A 587 -24.27 -25.67 8.72
CA ALA A 587 -24.42 -25.93 10.15
C ALA A 587 -25.53 -26.97 10.34
N THR A 588 -25.14 -28.22 10.59
CA THR A 588 -26.05 -29.31 10.91
C THR A 588 -26.58 -29.15 12.35
N ASN A 589 -26.35 -27.98 12.96
CA ASN A 589 -26.92 -27.59 14.22
C ASN A 589 -28.37 -27.14 13.99
N PRO A 590 -29.36 -27.91 14.47
CA PRO A 590 -30.74 -27.49 14.42
C PRO A 590 -30.86 -26.20 15.25
N THR A 591 -31.62 -25.23 14.77
CA THR A 591 -32.21 -24.22 15.66
C THR A 591 -32.70 -24.92 16.93
N ASP A 592 -32.05 -24.70 18.07
CA ASP A 592 -32.33 -25.48 19.29
C ASP A 592 -33.58 -24.96 20.01
N ALA A 593 -33.85 -23.67 19.81
CA ALA A 593 -35.11 -23.06 20.18
C ALA A 593 -35.48 -21.97 19.18
N TYR A 594 -36.78 -21.84 18.95
CA TYR A 594 -37.36 -20.88 18.03
C TYR A 594 -38.41 -20.08 18.79
N TYR A 595 -38.15 -18.80 18.94
CA TYR A 595 -39.05 -17.86 19.59
C TYR A 595 -39.68 -16.93 18.56
N VAL A 596 -40.95 -16.61 18.75
CA VAL A 596 -41.68 -15.64 17.93
C VAL A 596 -42.56 -14.74 18.76
N ASN A 597 -42.82 -13.53 18.26
CA ASN A 597 -43.63 -12.55 18.96
C ASN A 597 -45.13 -12.86 18.99
N SER A 598 -45.62 -13.75 18.11
CA SER A 598 -47.04 -14.05 17.95
C SER A 598 -47.34 -15.53 17.78
N ALA A 599 -48.47 -15.96 18.33
CA ALA A 599 -49.00 -17.31 18.12
C ALA A 599 -49.62 -17.52 16.74
N ASP A 600 -49.76 -16.45 15.95
CA ASP A 600 -50.26 -16.49 14.59
C ASP A 600 -49.15 -16.87 13.58
N TRP A 601 -47.88 -16.93 14.01
CA TRP A 601 -46.77 -17.38 13.20
C TRP A 601 -46.82 -18.89 12.92
N GLU A 602 -46.59 -19.29 11.67
CA GLU A 602 -46.43 -20.68 11.27
C GLU A 602 -44.97 -20.96 10.94
N ALA A 603 -44.32 -21.80 11.74
CA ALA A 603 -42.91 -22.11 11.57
C ALA A 603 -42.58 -22.65 10.16
N PRO A 604 -41.43 -22.28 9.59
CA PRO A 604 -40.96 -22.80 8.32
C PRO A 604 -40.91 -24.34 8.28
N ALA A 605 -41.14 -24.91 7.10
CA ALA A 605 -41.25 -26.36 6.92
C ALA A 605 -39.96 -27.15 7.24
N TRP A 606 -38.81 -26.48 7.28
CA TRP A 606 -37.53 -27.06 7.66
C TRP A 606 -37.36 -27.21 9.18
N TYR A 607 -38.10 -26.42 9.99
CA TYR A 607 -38.07 -26.52 11.45
C TYR A 607 -39.10 -27.53 11.95
N SER A 608 -38.67 -28.42 12.85
CA SER A 608 -39.53 -29.49 13.41
C SER A 608 -39.61 -29.47 14.93
N GLY A 609 -39.02 -28.45 15.58
CA GLY A 609 -39.07 -28.24 17.02
C GLY A 609 -40.34 -27.53 17.49
N GLU A 610 -40.41 -27.26 18.80
CA GLU A 610 -41.50 -26.45 19.38
C GLU A 610 -41.19 -24.96 19.16
N VAL A 611 -42.18 -24.20 18.69
CA VAL A 611 -42.10 -22.73 18.62
C VAL A 611 -42.65 -22.15 19.91
N THR A 612 -41.86 -21.29 20.55
CA THR A 612 -42.24 -20.62 21.78
C THR A 612 -42.70 -19.20 21.48
N VAL A 613 -43.90 -18.84 21.93
CA VAL A 613 -44.41 -17.48 21.75
C VAL A 613 -43.95 -16.59 22.90
N ASP A 614 -43.16 -15.57 22.61
CA ASP A 614 -42.77 -14.52 23.54
C ASP A 614 -43.12 -13.13 22.97
N THR A 615 -44.22 -12.56 23.45
CA THR A 615 -44.72 -11.26 23.00
C THR A 615 -43.81 -10.08 23.34
N THR A 616 -42.74 -10.29 24.10
CA THR A 616 -41.73 -9.25 24.42
C THR A 616 -40.57 -9.23 23.43
N MET A 617 -40.51 -10.22 22.54
CA MET A 617 -39.55 -10.34 21.45
C MET A 617 -39.98 -9.39 20.32
N THR A 618 -39.46 -8.15 20.31
CA THR A 618 -39.88 -7.10 19.37
C THR A 618 -38.72 -6.42 18.63
N SER A 619 -37.51 -6.93 18.80
CA SER A 619 -36.30 -6.38 18.19
C SER A 619 -35.14 -7.37 18.28
N PRO A 620 -34.05 -7.16 17.54
CA PRO A 620 -32.82 -7.93 17.69
C PRO A 620 -32.28 -7.91 19.12
N GLU A 621 -32.35 -6.76 19.81
CA GLU A 621 -31.89 -6.62 21.20
C GLU A 621 -32.72 -7.48 22.16
N ALA A 622 -34.03 -7.58 21.90
CA ALA A 622 -34.91 -8.47 22.66
C ALA A 622 -34.56 -9.94 22.41
N CYS A 623 -34.23 -10.30 21.17
CA CYS A 623 -33.76 -11.65 20.82
C CYS A 623 -32.42 -11.99 21.49
N GLN A 624 -31.45 -11.08 21.44
CA GLN A 624 -30.18 -11.24 22.14
C GLN A 624 -30.40 -11.39 23.66
N ALA A 625 -31.24 -10.56 24.27
CA ALA A 625 -31.56 -10.65 25.70
C ALA A 625 -32.23 -11.99 26.07
N LEU A 626 -33.08 -12.52 25.18
CA LEU A 626 -33.66 -13.85 25.32
C LEU A 626 -32.59 -14.95 25.23
N CYS A 627 -31.67 -14.85 24.27
CA CYS A 627 -30.54 -15.77 24.14
C CYS A 627 -29.64 -15.73 25.39
N ALA A 628 -29.26 -14.53 25.86
CA ALA A 628 -28.48 -14.30 27.08
C ALA A 628 -29.10 -14.99 28.30
N ALA A 629 -30.41 -14.83 28.47
CA ALA A 629 -31.18 -15.41 29.57
C ALA A 629 -31.24 -16.94 29.51
N ASN A 630 -30.96 -17.54 28.35
CA ASN A 630 -31.02 -18.97 28.06
C ASN A 630 -29.67 -19.54 27.59
N SER A 631 -28.56 -19.03 28.13
CA SER A 631 -27.16 -19.44 27.80
C SER A 631 -26.84 -20.94 27.89
N ASN A 632 -27.74 -21.78 28.41
CA ASN A 632 -27.60 -23.24 28.39
C ASN A 632 -28.06 -23.90 27.08
N ILE A 633 -28.74 -23.15 26.20
CA ILE A 633 -29.27 -23.59 24.90
C ILE A 633 -29.10 -22.51 23.81
N CYS A 634 -28.29 -21.48 24.07
CA CYS A 634 -28.08 -20.37 23.16
C CYS A 634 -26.72 -19.73 23.43
N ASP A 635 -25.76 -19.98 22.55
CA ASP A 635 -24.49 -19.23 22.54
C ASP A 635 -24.61 -18.02 21.60
N TYR A 636 -25.35 -18.18 20.50
CA TYR A 636 -25.58 -17.20 19.44
C TYR A 636 -27.05 -17.16 19.04
N PHE A 637 -27.48 -16.08 18.39
CA PHE A 637 -28.83 -15.93 17.88
C PHE A 637 -28.83 -15.46 16.42
N SER A 638 -29.90 -15.80 15.71
CA SER A 638 -30.35 -15.09 14.52
C SER A 638 -31.76 -14.56 14.76
N TYR A 639 -32.05 -13.38 14.24
CA TYR A 639 -33.29 -12.66 14.40
C TYR A 639 -33.81 -12.28 13.03
N GLU A 640 -35.10 -12.52 12.79
CA GLU A 640 -35.77 -12.11 11.57
C GLU A 640 -37.00 -11.29 11.97
N PHE A 641 -37.24 -10.20 11.28
CA PHE A 641 -38.55 -9.57 11.24
C PHE A 641 -39.09 -9.83 9.85
N GLU A 642 -40.14 -10.63 9.73
CA GLU A 642 -40.75 -10.94 8.45
C GLU A 642 -42.28 -11.05 8.58
N GLN A 643 -43.00 -10.59 7.56
CA GLN A 643 -44.46 -10.62 7.49
C GLN A 643 -45.16 -9.95 8.70
N GLY A 644 -44.48 -9.01 9.35
CA GLY A 644 -44.94 -8.34 10.57
C GLY A 644 -44.75 -9.15 11.87
N PHE A 645 -44.02 -10.26 11.81
CA PHE A 645 -43.65 -11.11 12.94
C PHE A 645 -42.18 -10.99 13.24
N HIS A 646 -41.83 -11.04 14.52
CA HIS A 646 -40.44 -11.08 14.92
C HIS A 646 -40.09 -12.48 15.41
N GLU A 647 -38.90 -12.92 15.03
CA GLU A 647 -38.42 -14.28 15.15
C GLU A 647 -37.02 -14.30 15.72
N CYS A 648 -36.72 -15.33 16.50
CA CYS A 648 -35.48 -15.43 17.22
C CYS A 648 -35.07 -16.89 17.32
N LEU A 649 -34.01 -17.23 16.59
CA LEU A 649 -33.45 -18.55 16.43
C LEU A 649 -32.23 -18.68 17.31
N PHE A 650 -32.24 -19.64 18.23
CA PHE A 650 -31.08 -19.93 19.09
C PHE A 650 -30.12 -20.89 18.40
N LYS A 651 -28.83 -20.56 18.49
CA LYS A 651 -27.72 -21.26 17.83
C LYS A 651 -26.56 -21.50 18.83
N PHE A 652 -25.71 -22.49 18.53
CA PHE A 652 -24.52 -22.84 19.31
C PHE A 652 -23.22 -22.47 18.58
N GLU A 653 -22.11 -22.35 19.33
CA GLU A 653 -20.76 -22.09 18.79
C GLU A 653 -20.35 -23.08 17.68
N LEU A 654 -19.73 -22.57 16.60
CA LEU A 654 -19.29 -23.37 15.46
C LEU A 654 -17.87 -23.92 15.67
N THR A 655 -17.73 -25.24 15.82
CA THR A 655 -16.44 -25.86 16.17
C THR A 655 -15.41 -26.04 15.03
N ASN A 656 -15.73 -25.70 13.77
CA ASN A 656 -14.84 -25.85 12.59
C ASN A 656 -14.93 -24.67 11.60
N CYS A 657 -15.30 -23.48 12.06
CA CYS A 657 -15.48 -22.30 11.21
C CYS A 657 -14.54 -21.18 11.72
N PRO A 658 -13.24 -21.23 11.39
CA PRO A 658 -12.27 -20.27 11.93
C PRO A 658 -12.40 -18.85 11.36
N TYR A 659 -13.15 -18.67 10.26
CA TYR A 659 -13.43 -17.41 9.57
C TYR A 659 -14.85 -17.49 9.00
N ASP A 660 -15.60 -16.38 8.95
CA ASP A 660 -16.94 -16.26 8.34
C ASP A 660 -18.07 -17.02 9.05
N GLU A 661 -18.20 -16.86 10.37
CA GLU A 661 -19.31 -17.44 11.14
C GLU A 661 -20.68 -16.82 10.79
N TYR A 662 -20.68 -15.66 10.13
CA TYR A 662 -21.86 -14.88 9.79
C TYR A 662 -21.93 -14.71 8.28
N GLY A 663 -23.04 -15.08 7.65
CA GLY A 663 -23.27 -14.80 6.22
C GLY A 663 -24.20 -13.62 6.05
N ARG A 664 -23.93 -12.72 5.10
CA ARG A 664 -24.85 -11.63 4.75
C ARG A 664 -26.17 -12.26 4.27
N TRP A 665 -27.27 -11.87 4.88
CA TRP A 665 -28.59 -12.14 4.36
C TRP A 665 -28.89 -11.12 3.27
N TYR A 666 -29.01 -11.60 2.04
CA TYR A 666 -29.74 -10.87 1.02
C TYR A 666 -31.21 -10.84 1.45
N GLN A 667 -31.86 -9.67 1.35
CA GLN A 667 -33.28 -9.51 1.66
C GLN A 667 -34.06 -10.72 1.15
N GLU A 668 -34.88 -11.34 2.00
CA GLU A 668 -35.86 -12.28 1.48
C GLU A 668 -36.80 -11.49 0.57
N HIS A 669 -36.78 -11.82 -0.72
CA HIS A 669 -37.33 -11.08 -1.88
C HIS A 669 -38.84 -10.74 -1.84
N PHE A 670 -39.52 -10.80 -0.69
CA PHE A 670 -40.97 -10.70 -0.55
C PHE A 670 -41.47 -9.87 0.64
N ASP A 671 -40.59 -9.29 1.47
CA ASP A 671 -40.98 -8.33 2.53
C ASP A 671 -39.98 -7.17 2.64
N PRO A 672 -40.33 -5.94 2.25
CA PRO A 672 -39.42 -4.80 2.36
C PRO A 672 -39.34 -4.22 3.78
N ASN A 673 -40.20 -4.70 4.69
CA ASN A 673 -39.99 -4.47 6.12
C ASN A 673 -39.08 -5.54 6.72
N TRP A 674 -38.54 -6.46 5.91
CA TRP A 674 -37.72 -7.53 6.43
C TRP A 674 -36.47 -6.97 7.12
N VAL A 675 -36.22 -7.41 8.35
CA VAL A 675 -34.99 -7.04 9.08
C VAL A 675 -34.34 -8.29 9.62
N GLY A 676 -33.15 -8.56 9.11
CA GLY A 676 -32.28 -9.60 9.63
C GLY A 676 -31.26 -9.05 10.60
N ALA A 677 -30.98 -9.79 11.67
CA ALA A 677 -29.82 -9.53 12.51
C ALA A 677 -29.33 -10.81 13.20
N SER A 678 -28.08 -10.86 13.62
CA SER A 678 -27.57 -11.97 14.42
C SER A 678 -26.47 -11.51 15.36
N GLY A 679 -26.02 -12.39 16.27
CA GLY A 679 -24.97 -12.03 17.20
C GLY A 679 -24.77 -13.07 18.29
N PRO A 680 -23.75 -12.91 19.14
CA PRO A 680 -23.62 -13.70 20.36
C PRO A 680 -24.77 -13.39 21.32
N GLY A 681 -25.23 -14.41 22.05
CA GLY A 681 -26.27 -14.28 23.06
C GLY A 681 -25.86 -13.38 24.22
N VAL A 682 -24.58 -13.39 24.57
CA VAL A 682 -23.98 -12.43 25.50
C VAL A 682 -22.90 -11.69 24.74
N CYS A 683 -23.10 -10.40 24.50
CA CYS A 683 -22.05 -9.54 23.95
C CYS A 683 -20.85 -9.56 24.93
N PRO A 684 -19.70 -10.15 24.54
CA PRO A 684 -18.58 -10.35 25.46
C PRO A 684 -17.87 -9.05 25.81
N PHE A 685 -18.18 -7.95 25.12
CA PHE A 685 -17.51 -6.67 25.26
C PHE A 685 -18.50 -5.54 25.57
N SER A 686 -18.10 -4.60 26.43
CA SER A 686 -18.87 -3.37 26.69
C SER A 686 -18.61 -2.25 25.68
N ARG A 687 -17.56 -2.41 24.86
CA ARG A 687 -17.08 -1.61 23.72
C ARG A 687 -16.20 -2.53 22.85
N PRO A 688 -16.08 -2.32 21.53
CA PRO A 688 -15.26 -3.19 20.71
C PRO A 688 -13.81 -3.10 21.18
N PRO A 689 -13.12 -4.23 21.36
CA PRO A 689 -11.70 -4.19 21.60
C PRO A 689 -11.03 -3.87 20.26
N TYR A 690 -10.25 -2.78 20.22
CA TYR A 690 -9.12 -2.73 19.31
C TYR A 690 -8.27 -3.96 19.65
N THR A 691 -7.95 -4.83 18.70
CA THR A 691 -7.08 -5.99 18.96
C THR A 691 -6.12 -6.18 17.79
N THR A 692 -4.88 -6.48 18.15
CA THR A 692 -3.75 -6.58 17.22
C THR A 692 -3.28 -8.02 16.97
N SER A 693 -4.04 -9.05 17.38
CA SER A 693 -3.69 -10.44 17.03
C SER A 693 -4.89 -11.39 16.93
N MET A 694 -4.91 -12.21 15.86
CA MET A 694 -5.51 -13.54 15.90
C MET A 694 -4.40 -14.55 16.19
N ASP A 695 -4.30 -15.04 17.42
CA ASP A 695 -3.77 -16.39 17.62
C ASP A 695 -4.94 -17.35 17.45
N ALA A 696 -4.79 -18.42 16.66
CA ALA A 696 -5.80 -19.47 16.50
C ALA A 696 -6.21 -20.16 17.83
N SER A 697 -5.57 -19.79 18.94
CA SER A 697 -5.88 -20.23 20.30
C SER A 697 -6.39 -19.15 21.25
N ASP A 698 -6.46 -17.87 20.84
CA ASP A 698 -6.85 -16.75 21.71
C ASP A 698 -8.24 -16.23 21.32
N THR A 699 -9.26 -16.79 21.96
CA THR A 699 -10.67 -16.33 21.86
C THR A 699 -10.92 -15.05 22.67
N THR A 700 -9.86 -14.38 23.14
CA THR A 700 -9.93 -13.15 23.93
C THR A 700 -8.87 -12.18 23.42
N GLY A 701 -9.24 -11.36 22.43
CA GLY A 701 -8.37 -10.38 21.78
C GLY A 701 -7.34 -9.73 22.71
N THR A 702 -6.08 -9.74 22.27
CA THR A 702 -5.00 -9.03 22.96
C THR A 702 -5.26 -7.52 22.98
N THR A 703 -4.62 -6.81 23.90
CA THR A 703 -4.77 -5.37 24.11
C THR A 703 -4.48 -4.57 22.84
N GLY A 704 -5.49 -3.92 22.25
CA GLY A 704 -5.34 -3.04 21.09
C GLY A 704 -4.52 -1.80 21.34
N GLY A 705 -3.75 -1.39 20.34
CA GLY A 705 -3.01 -0.13 20.33
C GLY A 705 -3.69 0.92 19.45
N VAL A 706 -3.22 2.16 19.57
CA VAL A 706 -3.52 3.23 18.60
C VAL A 706 -2.66 2.99 17.36
N TYR A 707 -3.25 3.09 16.17
CA TYR A 707 -2.55 2.93 14.90
C TYR A 707 -2.34 4.30 14.27
N SER A 708 -1.12 4.82 14.24
CA SER A 708 -0.86 6.03 13.46
C SER A 708 -0.87 5.71 11.97
N ILE A 709 -1.45 6.60 11.19
CA ILE A 709 -1.21 6.63 9.75
C ILE A 709 0.27 6.96 9.52
N GLY A 710 0.90 6.24 8.60
CA GLY A 710 2.32 6.36 8.31
C GLY A 710 3.24 5.74 9.37
N GLY A 711 4.37 5.22 8.88
CA GLY A 711 5.34 4.50 9.70
C GLY A 711 6.47 5.42 10.16
N ARG A 712 6.61 6.60 9.51
CA ARG A 712 7.59 7.66 9.83
C ARG A 712 9.04 7.18 9.80
N SER A 713 9.27 6.09 9.07
CA SER A 713 10.48 5.27 9.13
C SER A 713 10.84 4.72 7.75
N MET A 714 11.98 4.05 7.67
CA MET A 714 12.25 3.09 6.61
C MET A 714 12.34 1.69 7.21
N THR A 715 11.80 0.70 6.49
CA THR A 715 11.84 -0.69 6.92
C THR A 715 12.55 -1.57 5.90
N ILE A 716 13.40 -2.48 6.39
CA ILE A 716 14.05 -3.50 5.58
C ILE A 716 13.37 -4.85 5.85
N TRP A 717 12.96 -5.48 4.76
CA TRP A 717 12.34 -6.80 4.74
C TRP A 717 13.24 -7.79 4.03
N LYS A 718 13.30 -9.01 4.53
CA LYS A 718 13.88 -10.13 3.80
C LYS A 718 12.80 -10.81 2.99
N VAL A 719 13.04 -10.97 1.69
CA VAL A 719 12.10 -11.64 0.78
C VAL A 719 12.22 -13.17 0.95
N GLY A 720 11.09 -13.80 1.19
CA GLY A 720 10.92 -15.21 1.50
C GLY A 720 10.27 -16.00 0.38
N SER A 721 9.12 -16.60 0.69
CA SER A 721 8.36 -17.52 -0.18
C SER A 721 6.92 -17.04 -0.39
N SER A 722 6.17 -17.62 -1.33
CA SER A 722 4.80 -17.18 -1.63
C SER A 722 3.80 -17.25 -0.47
N THR A 723 4.06 -17.98 0.61
CA THR A 723 3.18 -18.06 1.79
C THR A 723 3.66 -17.28 3.01
N SER A 724 4.91 -16.80 2.97
CA SER A 724 5.49 -15.88 3.96
C SER A 724 6.48 -15.00 3.20
N PRO A 725 5.97 -14.00 2.48
CA PRO A 725 6.77 -13.25 1.52
C PRO A 725 7.79 -12.33 2.14
N LEU A 726 7.44 -11.66 3.24
CA LEU A 726 8.29 -10.69 3.89
C LEU A 726 8.55 -11.09 5.35
N GLU A 727 9.81 -10.95 5.76
CA GLU A 727 10.26 -11.10 7.14
C GLU A 727 10.90 -9.76 7.55
N LEU A 728 10.36 -9.09 8.58
CA LEU A 728 10.93 -7.86 9.12
C LEU A 728 12.37 -8.08 9.58
N VAL A 729 13.32 -7.29 9.06
CA VAL A 729 14.74 -7.35 9.39
C VAL A 729 15.17 -6.18 10.25
N TYR A 730 14.77 -4.97 9.87
CA TYR A 730 15.14 -3.73 10.53
C TYR A 730 14.07 -2.67 10.28
N ASP A 731 13.84 -1.81 11.26
CA ASP A 731 13.04 -0.59 11.12
C ASP A 731 13.82 0.58 11.74
N SER A 732 13.76 1.76 11.13
CA SER A 732 14.51 2.93 11.63
C SER A 732 13.89 3.57 12.87
N GLY A 733 12.65 3.23 13.24
CA GLY A 733 11.92 3.87 14.33
C GLY A 733 11.91 5.39 14.20
N SER A 734 12.09 6.09 15.33
CA SER A 734 12.09 7.56 15.44
C SER A 734 13.27 8.29 14.80
N LEU A 735 14.20 7.58 14.14
CA LEU A 735 15.46 8.20 13.69
C LEU A 735 15.23 9.42 12.79
N PHE A 736 14.21 9.42 11.93
CA PHE A 736 13.92 10.56 11.06
C PHE A 736 13.42 11.77 11.84
N GLU A 737 12.52 11.58 12.80
CA GLU A 737 12.10 12.66 13.72
C GLU A 737 13.25 13.19 14.56
N GLU A 738 14.13 12.31 15.04
CA GLU A 738 15.33 12.74 15.78
C GLU A 738 16.28 13.57 14.92
N LEU A 739 16.36 13.27 13.61
CA LEU A 739 17.17 14.02 12.66
C LEU A 739 16.56 15.39 12.34
N THR A 740 15.24 15.46 12.13
CA THR A 740 14.53 16.73 11.86
C THR A 740 14.50 17.63 13.10
N ALA A 741 14.43 17.06 14.31
CA ALA A 741 14.55 17.82 15.56
C ALA A 741 15.96 18.40 15.77
N ALA A 742 16.99 17.74 15.21
CA ALA A 742 18.38 18.14 15.29
C ALA A 742 18.85 19.06 14.13
N VAL A 743 17.90 19.72 13.45
CA VAL A 743 18.15 20.68 12.36
C VAL A 743 19.18 21.76 12.72
N ASN A 744 19.94 22.20 11.72
CA ASN A 744 21.05 23.13 11.88
C ASN A 744 20.67 24.52 12.43
N ASN A 745 21.69 25.29 12.85
CA ASN A 745 21.63 26.67 13.36
C ASN A 745 20.79 26.87 14.62
N ASP A 746 20.62 25.81 15.42
CA ASP A 746 19.85 25.87 16.66
C ASP A 746 18.38 26.28 16.41
N LEU A 747 17.83 26.01 15.21
CA LEU A 747 16.46 26.40 14.84
C LEU A 747 15.41 25.79 15.79
N CYS A 748 15.66 24.57 16.26
CA CYS A 748 14.85 23.87 17.25
C CYS A 748 15.47 23.85 18.66
N ALA A 749 16.53 24.62 18.93
CA ALA A 749 17.21 24.55 20.21
C ALA A 749 16.34 25.07 21.37
N GLY A 750 16.09 24.20 22.35
CA GLY A 750 15.24 24.49 23.49
C GLY A 750 13.74 24.38 23.19
N CYS A 751 13.38 23.81 22.05
CA CYS A 751 12.01 23.45 21.69
C CYS A 751 11.63 22.05 22.19
N ASP A 752 12.51 21.33 22.88
CA ASP A 752 12.40 19.94 23.34
C ASP A 752 11.93 19.78 24.79
N SER A 753 11.15 20.75 25.29
CA SER A 753 10.75 20.81 26.68
C SER A 753 9.43 21.53 26.85
N PRO A 754 8.58 21.18 27.85
CA PRO A 754 7.36 21.92 28.18
C PRO A 754 7.56 23.40 28.56
N SER A 755 8.82 23.85 28.67
CA SER A 755 9.20 25.25 28.85
C SER A 755 9.65 25.93 27.55
N ALA A 756 9.39 25.32 26.39
CA ALA A 756 9.75 25.83 25.08
C ALA A 756 9.21 27.26 24.91
N PRO A 757 10.01 28.17 24.33
CA PRO A 757 9.50 29.50 24.00
C PRO A 757 8.50 29.40 22.85
N SER A 758 7.45 30.23 22.87
CA SER A 758 6.48 30.34 21.77
C SER A 758 7.10 30.79 20.44
N SER A 759 8.40 31.10 20.39
CA SER A 759 9.10 31.33 19.14
C SER A 759 9.36 30.04 18.38
N CYS A 760 9.38 28.88 19.05
CA CYS A 760 9.59 27.58 18.40
C CYS A 760 8.57 27.33 17.29
N GLU A 761 7.29 27.65 17.52
CA GLU A 761 6.20 27.58 16.54
C GLU A 761 6.51 28.28 15.20
N THR A 762 7.38 29.29 15.19
CA THR A 762 7.71 30.08 13.98
C THR A 762 9.18 30.04 13.59
N THR A 763 10.01 29.25 14.28
CA THR A 763 11.46 29.17 14.02
C THR A 763 11.99 27.77 13.87
N CYS A 764 11.34 26.77 14.48
CA CYS A 764 11.73 25.38 14.42
C CYS A 764 10.98 24.69 13.29
N PRO A 765 11.65 24.06 12.32
CA PRO A 765 11.01 23.34 11.23
C PRO A 765 10.70 21.86 11.54
N PHE A 766 10.73 21.46 12.80
CA PHE A 766 10.46 20.08 13.19
C PHE A 766 9.02 19.71 12.80
N ASN A 767 8.87 18.62 12.03
CA ASN A 767 7.60 18.15 11.47
C ASN A 767 6.75 19.31 10.91
N SER A 768 7.39 20.22 10.16
CA SER A 768 6.70 21.25 9.41
C SER A 768 6.33 20.75 8.02
N ASP A 769 5.16 21.16 7.53
CA ASP A 769 4.70 20.92 6.16
C ASP A 769 5.69 21.52 5.13
N GLU A 770 5.74 22.85 5.04
CA GLU A 770 6.64 23.57 4.13
C GLU A 770 7.36 24.74 4.83
N ALA A 771 8.16 25.50 4.06
CA ALA A 771 8.68 26.78 4.53
C ALA A 771 7.62 27.89 4.32
N PRO A 772 7.42 28.82 5.28
CA PRO A 772 8.18 29.01 6.52
C PRO A 772 7.81 28.02 7.65
N PRO A 773 8.70 27.78 8.64
CA PRO A 773 8.49 26.84 9.73
C PRO A 773 7.20 27.05 10.50
N ALA A 774 6.56 25.93 10.78
CA ALA A 774 5.38 25.79 11.61
C ALA A 774 5.58 24.55 12.50
N MET A 775 6.34 24.70 13.59
CA MET A 775 6.46 23.61 14.57
C MET A 775 5.11 23.44 15.28
N ASP A 776 4.49 22.27 15.27
CA ASP A 776 4.83 20.99 14.65
C ASP A 776 3.60 20.43 13.91
N ASP A 777 3.19 21.15 12.87
CA ASP A 777 1.89 20.99 12.19
C ASP A 777 1.68 19.67 11.45
N ARG A 778 2.73 18.85 11.29
CA ARG A 778 2.64 17.47 10.78
C ARG A 778 2.81 16.39 11.85
N SER A 779 3.11 16.74 13.11
CA SER A 779 3.29 15.74 14.19
C SER A 779 2.00 14.98 14.49
N ASP A 780 0.83 15.61 14.39
CA ASP A 780 -0.45 14.92 14.55
C ASP A 780 -0.86 14.11 13.30
N ALA A 781 -0.09 14.20 12.21
CA ALA A 781 -0.37 13.58 10.92
C ALA A 781 0.65 12.49 10.53
N LYS A 782 1.42 12.68 9.45
CA LYS A 782 2.39 11.70 8.92
C LYS A 782 3.86 12.02 9.31
N GLY A 783 4.10 13.11 10.03
CA GLY A 783 5.39 13.43 10.66
C GLY A 783 6.51 13.76 9.65
N PRO A 784 7.61 12.98 9.61
CA PRO A 784 8.73 13.23 8.70
C PRO A 784 8.52 12.75 7.26
N GLU A 785 7.46 11.98 6.97
CA GLU A 785 6.99 11.59 5.62
C GLU A 785 8.09 11.04 4.69
N PRO A 786 8.60 9.82 4.95
CA PRO A 786 9.59 9.18 4.08
C PRO A 786 8.93 8.66 2.81
N GLU A 787 9.18 9.36 1.72
CA GLU A 787 8.43 9.28 0.47
C GLU A 787 9.06 8.32 -0.53
N CYS A 788 10.27 8.64 -0.96
CA CYS A 788 10.98 7.85 -1.96
C CYS A 788 12.17 7.07 -1.39
N VAL A 789 12.49 5.93 -2.00
CA VAL A 789 13.68 5.15 -1.64
C VAL A 789 14.38 4.54 -2.85
N THR A 790 15.72 4.64 -2.86
CA THR A 790 16.56 3.93 -3.84
C THR A 790 17.76 3.28 -3.17
N VAL A 791 18.27 2.19 -3.76
CA VAL A 791 19.41 1.44 -3.25
C VAL A 791 20.47 1.25 -4.33
N GLY A 792 21.72 1.50 -3.98
CA GLY A 792 22.87 1.44 -4.88
C GLY A 792 24.05 0.69 -4.30
N VAL A 793 24.87 0.07 -5.16
CA VAL A 793 26.18 -0.45 -4.75
C VAL A 793 27.26 0.56 -5.14
N ALA A 794 27.84 1.21 -4.15
CA ALA A 794 28.93 2.18 -4.34
C ALA A 794 30.20 1.49 -4.89
N ALA A 795 31.08 2.27 -5.52
CA ALA A 795 32.36 1.81 -6.05
C ALA A 795 33.27 1.17 -4.97
N THR A 796 33.03 1.50 -3.70
CA THR A 796 33.68 0.92 -2.52
C THR A 796 33.23 -0.51 -2.23
N GLY A 797 32.08 -0.92 -2.77
CA GLY A 797 31.37 -2.16 -2.47
C GLY A 797 30.35 -2.04 -1.34
N ALA A 798 30.18 -0.86 -0.73
CA ALA A 798 29.11 -0.59 0.21
C ALA A 798 27.75 -0.56 -0.51
N VAL A 799 26.73 -1.16 0.09
CA VAL A 799 25.35 -1.06 -0.37
C VAL A 799 24.70 0.10 0.37
N LEU A 800 24.34 1.15 -0.35
CA LEU A 800 23.80 2.38 0.21
C LEU A 800 22.31 2.49 -0.10
N ALA A 801 21.51 2.81 0.91
CA ALA A 801 20.11 3.21 0.74
C ALA A 801 19.99 4.73 0.92
N PHE A 802 19.17 5.35 0.09
CA PHE A 802 18.85 6.77 0.12
C PHE A 802 17.33 6.89 0.27
N VAL A 803 16.89 7.62 1.28
CA VAL A 803 15.47 7.82 1.60
C VAL A 803 15.18 9.32 1.53
N GLY A 804 14.25 9.73 0.68
CA GLY A 804 13.74 11.10 0.62
C GLY A 804 12.66 11.32 1.67
N LEU A 805 12.59 12.53 2.21
CA LEU A 805 11.49 12.99 3.05
C LEU A 805 10.77 14.08 2.26
N GLU A 806 9.46 13.98 2.05
CA GLU A 806 8.66 14.97 1.28
C GLU A 806 8.60 16.30 2.06
N ARG A 807 7.68 16.41 3.03
CA ARG A 807 7.34 17.68 3.72
C ARG A 807 8.50 18.40 4.36
N THR A 808 8.94 17.95 5.54
CA THR A 808 10.08 18.57 6.24
C THR A 808 11.35 18.53 5.40
N GLY A 809 11.43 17.61 4.43
CA GLY A 809 12.44 17.62 3.40
C GLY A 809 13.73 16.89 3.79
N GLY A 810 14.49 16.54 2.77
CA GLY A 810 15.87 16.07 2.90
C GLY A 810 16.08 14.64 2.44
N ILE A 811 17.34 14.21 2.46
CA ILE A 811 17.77 12.87 2.04
C ILE A 811 18.57 12.24 3.17
N VAL A 812 18.11 11.08 3.63
CA VAL A 812 18.79 10.26 4.63
C VAL A 812 19.54 9.12 3.94
N VAL A 813 20.80 8.91 4.33
CA VAL A 813 21.67 7.88 3.73
C VAL A 813 22.04 6.81 4.76
N PHE A 814 21.88 5.54 4.39
CA PHE A 814 22.30 4.39 5.18
C PHE A 814 23.27 3.49 4.41
N ASP A 815 24.24 2.91 5.10
CA ASP A 815 24.95 1.72 4.64
C ASP A 815 24.18 0.48 5.10
N VAL A 816 23.56 -0.23 4.16
CA VAL A 816 22.76 -1.44 4.34
C VAL A 816 23.53 -2.70 3.90
N SER A 817 24.86 -2.64 3.84
CA SER A 817 25.72 -3.81 3.57
C SER A 817 25.56 -4.93 4.58
N ASP A 818 25.08 -4.60 5.79
CA ASP A 818 24.52 -5.54 6.76
C ASP A 818 23.06 -5.14 7.03
N PRO A 819 22.09 -5.71 6.31
CA PRO A 819 20.67 -5.30 6.41
C PRO A 819 20.07 -5.42 7.80
N ALA A 820 20.63 -6.27 8.66
CA ALA A 820 20.19 -6.42 10.05
C ALA A 820 20.80 -5.38 11.00
N ASN A 821 21.83 -4.65 10.56
CA ASN A 821 22.45 -3.57 11.31
C ASN A 821 22.81 -2.39 10.37
N PRO A 822 21.82 -1.75 9.70
CA PRO A 822 22.08 -0.57 8.88
C PRO A 822 22.82 0.52 9.66
N GLN A 823 23.73 1.23 8.99
CA GLN A 823 24.51 2.29 9.61
C GLN A 823 24.15 3.63 8.97
N PHE A 824 23.67 4.58 9.76
CA PHE A 824 23.45 5.97 9.31
C PHE A 824 24.77 6.58 8.77
N GLN A 825 24.67 7.26 7.63
CA GLN A 825 25.82 7.84 6.91
C GLN A 825 25.72 9.36 6.79
N ASP A 826 24.53 9.86 6.45
CA ASP A 826 24.33 11.28 6.15
C ASP A 826 22.85 11.67 6.27
N PHE A 827 22.60 12.94 6.57
CA PHE A 827 21.30 13.59 6.42
C PHE A 827 21.56 14.95 5.76
N LEU A 828 20.96 15.16 4.59
CA LEU A 828 21.12 16.40 3.83
C LEU A 828 19.75 17.03 3.60
N ASN A 829 19.48 18.15 4.26
CA ASN A 829 18.30 18.99 4.07
C ASN A 829 18.80 20.42 3.85
N VAL A 830 18.96 20.83 2.58
CA VAL A 830 19.54 22.14 2.19
C VAL A 830 18.50 23.26 2.10
N ARG A 831 17.41 23.15 2.86
CA ARG A 831 16.30 24.10 2.84
C ARG A 831 16.66 25.45 3.46
N ASN A 832 16.06 26.50 2.91
CA ASN A 832 16.02 27.82 3.52
C ASN A 832 14.63 28.03 4.08
N TRP A 833 14.55 28.09 5.41
CA TRP A 833 13.31 28.10 6.14
C TRP A 833 12.65 29.49 6.23
N LEU A 834 13.22 30.55 5.63
CA LEU A 834 12.56 31.87 5.57
C LEU A 834 12.12 32.45 6.93
N VAL A 835 12.78 32.05 8.01
CA VAL A 835 12.51 32.46 9.39
C VAL A 835 12.60 33.98 9.50
N ASP A 836 11.52 34.59 9.99
CA ASP A 836 11.32 36.03 10.13
C ASP A 836 11.40 36.81 8.79
N GLU A 837 11.25 36.15 7.64
CA GLU A 837 11.15 36.82 6.33
C GLU A 837 9.73 37.19 5.96
N SER A 838 9.60 38.17 5.07
CA SER A 838 8.32 38.53 4.47
C SER A 838 8.17 37.70 3.19
N VAL A 839 7.42 36.61 3.27
CA VAL A 839 6.97 35.83 2.12
C VAL A 839 5.79 36.57 1.47
N PRO A 840 5.72 36.70 0.13
CA PRO A 840 4.52 37.19 -0.55
C PRO A 840 3.30 36.29 -0.23
N ASP A 841 2.09 36.84 -0.30
CA ASP A 841 0.88 36.01 -0.22
C ASP A 841 0.81 35.15 -1.51
N GLU A 842 0.24 33.95 -1.43
CA GLU A 842 0.13 33.01 -2.56
C GLU A 842 -0.54 33.63 -3.81
N ASP A 843 -1.57 34.45 -3.58
CA ASP A 843 -2.31 35.20 -4.60
C ASP A 843 -1.51 36.37 -5.24
N ASP A 844 -0.36 36.76 -4.69
CA ASP A 844 0.42 37.91 -5.18
C ASP A 844 1.21 37.56 -6.45
N SER A 845 1.19 38.48 -7.42
CA SER A 845 2.02 38.35 -8.63
C SER A 845 3.51 38.36 -8.26
N GLY A 846 4.15 37.19 -8.34
CA GLY A 846 5.55 36.97 -7.98
C GLY A 846 5.78 36.05 -6.78
N PHE A 847 4.71 35.45 -6.21
CA PHE A 847 4.83 34.37 -5.22
C PHE A 847 5.65 33.19 -5.77
N SER A 848 5.23 32.63 -6.91
CA SER A 848 5.95 31.55 -7.60
C SER A 848 7.44 31.88 -7.83
N ASP A 849 7.73 33.04 -8.46
CA ASP A 849 9.10 33.53 -8.64
C ASP A 849 9.88 33.61 -7.32
N TYR A 850 9.23 34.03 -6.24
CA TYR A 850 9.85 34.12 -4.92
C TYR A 850 10.16 32.72 -4.38
N MET A 851 9.19 31.81 -4.38
CA MET A 851 9.36 30.47 -3.83
C MET A 851 10.40 29.66 -4.60
N ILE A 852 10.38 29.63 -5.93
CA ILE A 852 11.42 28.98 -6.75
C ILE A 852 12.84 29.44 -6.38
N ASN A 853 13.00 30.73 -6.08
CA ASN A 853 14.29 31.32 -5.75
C ASN A 853 14.73 31.07 -4.29
N TYR A 854 13.81 30.79 -3.37
CA TYR A 854 14.09 30.85 -1.93
C TYR A 854 13.61 29.64 -1.11
N ALA A 855 12.53 28.96 -1.49
CA ALA A 855 12.16 27.63 -1.02
C ALA A 855 12.88 26.62 -1.92
N LEU A 856 14.06 26.19 -1.47
CA LEU A 856 14.93 25.30 -2.22
C LEU A 856 14.97 23.93 -1.53
N ASN A 857 14.69 22.87 -2.30
CA ASN A 857 14.87 21.46 -1.93
C ASN A 857 13.78 20.95 -0.97
N ASP A 858 12.58 20.86 -1.53
CA ASP A 858 11.31 20.91 -0.81
C ASP A 858 10.71 19.54 -0.47
N GLY A 859 11.55 18.52 -0.50
CA GLY A 859 11.12 17.13 -0.47
C GLY A 859 11.44 16.44 -1.78
N PRO A 860 12.23 15.36 -1.77
CA PRO A 860 12.40 14.55 -2.97
C PRO A 860 11.26 13.54 -3.13
N GLU A 861 10.60 13.52 -4.30
CA GLU A 861 9.65 12.47 -4.73
C GLU A 861 10.35 11.30 -5.42
N SER A 862 11.54 11.54 -5.96
CA SER A 862 12.24 10.52 -6.74
C SER A 862 13.75 10.60 -6.61
N LEU A 863 14.36 9.44 -6.38
CA LEU A 863 15.80 9.29 -6.21
C LEU A 863 16.37 8.25 -7.19
N VAL A 864 17.44 8.62 -7.89
CA VAL A 864 18.16 7.71 -8.79
C VAL A 864 19.63 7.64 -8.41
N PHE A 865 20.05 6.47 -7.92
CA PHE A 865 21.47 6.18 -7.74
C PHE A 865 22.15 5.87 -9.07
N ILE A 866 23.27 6.53 -9.33
CA ILE A 866 24.10 6.32 -10.53
C ILE A 866 25.49 5.82 -10.07
N PRO A 867 25.86 4.56 -10.33
CA PRO A 867 27.17 4.04 -9.94
C PRO A 867 28.29 4.72 -10.71
N ALA A 868 29.49 4.77 -10.12
CA ALA A 868 30.68 5.38 -10.72
C ALA A 868 31.01 4.88 -12.14
N ALA A 869 30.63 3.65 -12.49
CA ALA A 869 30.85 3.07 -13.81
C ALA A 869 29.97 3.71 -14.90
N ASP A 870 28.78 4.18 -14.51
CA ASP A 870 27.75 4.74 -15.40
C ASP A 870 27.61 6.26 -15.25
N SER A 871 28.42 6.84 -14.36
CA SER A 871 28.49 8.27 -14.08
C SER A 871 29.44 9.00 -15.05
N PRO A 872 29.07 10.21 -15.51
CA PRO A 872 29.90 11.07 -16.36
C PRO A 872 31.23 11.49 -15.72
N ILE A 873 31.31 11.49 -14.38
CA ILE A 873 32.48 11.93 -13.62
C ILE A 873 33.30 10.77 -13.03
N GLY A 874 32.89 9.52 -13.28
CA GLY A 874 33.57 8.33 -12.77
C GLY A 874 33.51 8.18 -11.25
N GLN A 875 32.50 8.78 -10.61
CA GLN A 875 32.22 8.73 -9.17
C GLN A 875 30.74 8.44 -8.96
N ASP A 876 30.40 7.78 -7.86
CA ASP A 876 29.01 7.49 -7.51
C ASP A 876 28.22 8.81 -7.37
N MET A 877 27.01 8.83 -7.90
CA MET A 877 26.13 9.99 -7.91
C MET A 877 24.72 9.62 -7.45
N LEU A 878 23.98 10.63 -7.01
CA LEU A 878 22.55 10.55 -6.72
C LEU A 878 21.86 11.71 -7.46
N LEU A 879 20.79 11.41 -8.18
CA LEU A 879 19.84 12.42 -8.66
C LEU A 879 18.65 12.46 -7.70
N ALA A 880 18.16 13.66 -7.43
CA ALA A 880 16.93 13.89 -6.68
C ALA A 880 16.02 14.82 -7.47
N ALA A 881 14.77 14.41 -7.68
CA ALA A 881 13.71 15.24 -8.22
C ALA A 881 12.89 15.81 -7.06
N THR A 882 12.64 17.11 -7.08
CA THR A 882 11.88 17.83 -6.03
C THR A 882 10.76 18.63 -6.72
N PRO A 883 9.49 18.40 -6.36
CA PRO A 883 8.35 18.71 -7.21
C PRO A 883 8.00 20.19 -7.22
N LEU A 884 7.87 20.82 -6.04
CA LEU A 884 7.36 22.19 -5.89
C LEU A 884 8.11 23.23 -6.73
N ALA A 885 9.43 23.09 -6.87
CA ALA A 885 10.26 23.98 -7.70
C ALA A 885 10.67 23.38 -9.06
N GLY A 886 10.04 22.27 -9.48
CA GLY A 886 10.31 21.57 -10.75
C GLY A 886 11.80 21.29 -10.94
N ARG A 887 12.49 20.81 -9.89
CA ARG A 887 13.95 20.80 -9.81
C ARG A 887 14.53 19.40 -9.81
N ILE A 888 15.64 19.26 -10.53
CA ILE A 888 16.54 18.11 -10.43
C ILE A 888 17.87 18.56 -9.88
N THR A 889 18.33 17.87 -8.84
CA THR A 889 19.63 18.08 -8.23
C THR A 889 20.52 16.86 -8.40
N ALA A 890 21.76 17.07 -8.82
CA ALA A 890 22.80 16.06 -8.87
C ALA A 890 23.76 16.20 -7.67
N TYR A 891 23.98 15.09 -6.98
CA TYR A 891 24.94 14.95 -5.89
C TYR A 891 26.04 13.96 -6.27
N VAL A 892 27.29 14.24 -5.89
CA VAL A 892 28.36 13.23 -5.80
C VAL A 892 28.37 12.62 -4.41
N ILE A 893 28.63 11.32 -4.35
CA ILE A 893 28.79 10.58 -3.09
C ILE A 893 30.29 10.50 -2.79
N GLU A 894 30.73 11.14 -1.70
CA GLU A 894 32.12 11.16 -1.26
C GLU A 894 32.31 10.38 0.05
N GLU A 895 33.45 9.69 0.20
CA GLU A 895 33.87 9.10 1.48
C GLU A 895 34.37 10.18 2.44
N SER A 896 33.89 10.15 3.70
CA SER A 896 34.27 11.06 4.78
C SER A 896 34.77 10.29 6.01
N GLU A 897 35.70 10.88 6.76
CA GLU A 897 36.17 10.31 8.04
C GLU A 897 35.26 10.68 9.23
N SER A 898 34.23 11.51 9.00
CA SER A 898 33.27 11.94 10.00
C SER A 898 31.87 12.13 9.41
N LEU A 899 30.84 11.88 10.21
CA LEU A 899 29.47 12.27 9.88
C LEU A 899 29.39 13.75 9.54
N ARG A 900 28.41 14.10 8.69
CA ARG A 900 28.05 15.50 8.48
C ARG A 900 27.60 16.08 9.81
N GLY A 901 28.14 17.25 10.14
CA GLY A 901 27.88 17.89 11.44
C GLY A 901 26.54 18.63 11.52
N HIS A 902 25.86 18.83 10.39
CA HIS A 902 24.56 19.50 10.31
C HIS A 902 23.90 19.16 8.97
N ASP A 903 22.58 19.22 8.86
CA ASP A 903 21.84 18.83 7.64
C ASP A 903 22.04 19.74 6.41
N GLY A 904 22.44 21.00 6.61
CA GLY A 904 22.58 21.97 5.52
C GLY A 904 21.52 23.07 5.51
N SER A 905 20.52 22.98 6.40
CA SER A 905 19.42 23.92 6.50
C SER A 905 19.87 25.27 7.06
N CYS A 906 19.12 26.32 6.74
CA CYS A 906 19.37 27.68 7.20
C CYS A 906 18.10 28.43 7.56
N ALA A 907 18.24 29.41 8.47
CA ALA A 907 17.11 30.16 9.00
C ALA A 907 16.48 31.04 7.92
N ASN A 908 17.27 31.84 7.21
CA ASN A 908 16.78 32.84 6.25
C ASN A 908 17.86 33.24 5.24
N THR A 909 17.43 33.91 4.19
CA THR A 909 18.24 34.54 3.15
C THR A 909 19.28 35.51 3.71
N ALA A 910 19.10 36.13 4.88
CA ALA A 910 20.14 37.01 5.43
C ALA A 910 21.32 36.21 6.02
N THR A 911 21.03 35.09 6.69
CA THR A 911 22.04 34.15 7.20
C THR A 911 22.67 33.32 6.08
N CYS A 912 21.95 33.20 4.97
CA CYS A 912 22.31 32.41 3.81
C CYS A 912 21.76 33.06 2.52
N PRO A 913 22.37 34.14 1.99
CA PRO A 913 21.82 34.91 0.86
C PRO A 913 22.01 34.22 -0.49
N TYR A 914 21.86 32.90 -0.51
CA TYR A 914 22.48 31.90 -1.39
C TYR A 914 23.67 31.20 -0.69
N ILE A 915 23.45 29.98 -0.18
CA ILE A 915 24.49 28.94 -0.28
C ILE A 915 24.51 28.65 -1.78
N ALA A 916 25.59 29.08 -2.45
CA ALA A 916 25.94 28.40 -3.69
C ALA A 916 25.98 26.92 -3.31
N THR A 917 25.11 26.18 -3.94
CA THR A 917 24.86 24.76 -3.71
C THR A 917 26.17 23.95 -3.61
N ASN A 918 27.28 24.44 -4.17
CA ASN A 918 28.66 23.96 -3.97
C ASN A 918 29.21 23.89 -2.51
N LEU A 919 28.52 24.39 -1.49
CA LEU A 919 29.02 24.43 -0.11
C LEU A 919 28.36 23.48 0.88
N GLY A 920 27.36 22.67 0.47
CA GLY A 920 26.69 21.62 1.27
C GLY A 920 27.07 21.68 2.74
N GLY A 921 26.38 22.54 3.49
CA GLY A 921 27.01 23.51 4.41
C GLY A 921 28.05 22.96 5.41
N THR A 922 28.89 23.87 5.91
CA THR A 922 29.72 23.63 7.10
C THR A 922 29.77 24.90 7.96
N GLY A 923 28.99 24.94 9.04
CA GLY A 923 28.82 26.16 9.85
C GLY A 923 28.55 25.95 11.34
N THR A 924 29.51 25.36 12.07
CA THR A 924 29.74 25.46 13.54
C THR A 924 29.32 24.35 14.51
N ALA A 925 28.55 23.32 14.12
CA ALA A 925 28.31 22.16 14.99
C ALA A 925 29.49 21.15 14.92
N ARG A 926 30.46 21.33 15.83
CA ARG A 926 31.62 20.44 15.99
C ARG A 926 31.54 19.56 17.24
N GLU A 927 30.36 19.43 17.85
CA GLU A 927 30.23 18.84 19.19
C GLU A 927 29.04 17.88 19.42
N LEU A 928 28.24 17.51 18.41
CA LEU A 928 27.19 16.50 18.59
C LEU A 928 27.68 15.08 18.23
N THR A 929 27.39 14.14 19.12
CA THR A 929 27.73 12.72 19.08
C THR A 929 26.45 11.89 19.00
N LEU A 930 26.52 10.63 18.59
CA LEU A 930 25.37 9.69 18.62
C LEU A 930 24.70 9.61 20.03
N GLY A 931 25.43 9.99 21.09
CA GLY A 931 24.87 10.09 22.44
C GLY A 931 24.01 11.33 22.69
N ASP A 932 24.07 12.34 21.82
CA ASP A 932 23.24 13.55 21.88
C ASP A 932 21.90 13.35 21.12
N VAL A 933 21.87 12.45 20.14
CA VAL A 933 20.66 11.96 19.46
C VAL A 933 19.83 11.06 20.40
N CYS A 934 20.49 10.22 21.20
CA CYS A 934 19.81 9.34 22.17
C CYS A 934 19.36 10.02 23.47
N ALA A 935 19.41 11.35 23.59
CA ALA A 935 19.05 12.08 24.81
C ALA A 935 17.56 12.46 24.90
N PHE A 936 16.79 12.23 23.83
CA PHE A 936 15.38 12.61 23.74
C PHE A 936 14.39 11.55 24.26
N ASP A 937 14.80 10.28 24.35
CA ASP A 937 13.99 9.24 25.01
C ASP A 937 14.17 9.29 26.54
N SER A 938 13.20 9.90 27.22
CA SER A 938 13.22 10.03 28.68
C SER A 938 12.92 8.72 29.44
N ASP A 939 12.52 7.64 28.75
CA ASP A 939 12.04 6.40 29.39
C ASP A 939 12.78 5.10 29.01
N ALA A 940 13.74 5.11 28.06
CA ALA A 940 14.64 3.98 27.82
C ALA A 940 16.07 4.19 28.38
N PRO A 941 16.67 3.22 29.09
CA PRO A 941 18.05 3.34 29.52
C PRO A 941 19.03 3.08 28.34
N CYS A 942 19.39 4.13 27.62
CA CYS A 942 20.55 4.19 26.74
C CYS A 942 21.86 4.06 27.55
N THR A 943 22.30 2.81 27.80
CA THR A 943 23.54 2.59 28.58
C THR A 943 24.80 2.63 27.71
N GLY A 944 25.28 3.83 27.43
CA GLY A 944 26.64 4.11 26.94
C GLY A 944 27.36 5.10 27.84
N THR A 945 28.08 4.63 28.87
CA THR A 945 28.90 5.51 29.71
C THR A 945 30.23 5.83 29.02
N THR A 946 30.48 7.12 28.80
CA THR A 946 31.78 7.64 28.39
C THR A 946 32.80 7.48 29.51
N THR A 947 33.83 6.65 29.29
CA THR A 947 35.18 6.95 29.80
C THR A 947 36.23 6.47 28.80
N GLY A 948 37.19 7.34 28.52
CA GLY A 948 38.01 7.30 27.32
C GLY A 948 38.90 6.07 27.12
N GLY A 949 39.24 5.86 25.85
CA GLY A 949 40.22 4.87 25.39
C GLY A 949 39.63 4.03 24.26
N GLY A 950 40.02 4.33 23.02
CA GLY A 950 39.38 3.80 21.82
C GLY A 950 39.33 2.27 21.73
N GLU A 951 38.15 1.76 21.37
CA GLU A 951 37.90 0.49 20.71
C GLU A 951 36.46 0.51 20.16
N THR A 952 36.29 0.36 18.83
CA THR A 952 35.02 0.16 18.07
C THR A 952 33.96 -0.68 18.78
N VAL A 953 32.74 -0.17 18.66
CA VAL A 953 31.48 -0.73 19.14
C VAL A 953 30.97 -1.75 18.13
N VAL A 954 30.55 -2.92 18.62
CA VAL A 954 29.72 -3.89 17.90
C VAL A 954 28.40 -3.90 18.67
N ILE A 955 27.31 -3.53 18.01
CA ILE A 955 25.96 -3.56 18.59
C ILE A 955 25.51 -5.03 18.63
N THR A 956 24.95 -5.47 19.75
CA THR A 956 24.23 -6.76 19.85
C THR A 956 22.96 -6.49 20.65
N GLU A 957 21.81 -6.64 20.02
CA GLU A 957 20.53 -6.44 20.68
C GLU A 957 20.16 -7.58 21.64
N LYS A 958 19.37 -7.21 22.66
CA LYS A 958 18.83 -8.09 23.68
C LYS A 958 17.37 -8.42 23.33
N LYS A 959 17.09 -9.69 23.09
CA LYS A 959 15.72 -10.26 23.00
C LYS A 959 14.79 -9.78 24.13
N LYS A 960 13.53 -9.49 23.74
CA LYS A 960 12.30 -9.32 24.55
C LYS A 960 12.33 -10.11 25.87
N SER A 961 12.06 -9.43 26.99
CA SER A 961 11.91 -10.02 28.32
C SER A 961 10.43 -10.23 28.61
N GLY A 962 10.00 -11.49 28.84
CA GLY A 962 8.60 -11.75 29.17
C GLY A 962 8.11 -13.17 29.46
N SER A 963 8.92 -14.24 29.51
CA SER A 963 8.50 -15.49 30.22
C SER A 963 9.66 -16.46 30.47
N SER A 964 9.82 -16.82 31.75
CA SER A 964 10.68 -17.84 32.39
C SER A 964 11.96 -18.38 31.69
N ASN A 965 13.09 -18.23 32.39
CA ASN A 965 14.45 -18.69 32.05
C ASN A 965 14.63 -20.23 31.90
N ASN A 966 13.94 -20.85 30.94
CA ASN A 966 14.16 -22.26 30.55
C ASN A 966 14.82 -22.40 29.17
N GLY A 967 14.68 -21.42 28.28
CA GLY A 967 15.21 -21.48 26.90
C GLY A 967 16.73 -21.51 26.80
N ALA A 968 17.46 -20.68 27.56
CA ALA A 968 18.93 -20.63 27.48
C ALA A 968 19.58 -21.94 27.95
N ILE A 969 19.00 -22.61 28.95
CA ILE A 969 19.47 -23.93 29.41
C ILE A 969 19.17 -25.00 28.37
N ILE A 970 18.00 -24.96 27.73
CA ILE A 970 17.61 -25.88 26.66
C ILE A 970 18.50 -25.70 25.43
N THR A 971 18.80 -24.46 25.00
CA THR A 971 19.71 -24.18 23.88
C THR A 971 21.14 -24.59 24.19
N LEU A 972 21.64 -24.36 25.43
CA LEU A 972 22.96 -24.84 25.83
C LEU A 972 23.03 -26.37 25.88
N ILE A 973 21.94 -27.03 26.31
CA ILE A 973 21.81 -28.50 26.28
C ILE A 973 21.74 -29.01 24.84
N ILE A 974 21.00 -28.36 23.95
CA ILE A 974 20.90 -28.73 22.53
C ILE A 974 22.26 -28.55 21.85
N ILE A 975 22.97 -27.44 22.09
CA ILE A 975 24.33 -27.23 21.56
C ILE A 975 25.29 -28.27 22.13
N LEU A 976 25.24 -28.56 23.44
CA LEU A 976 26.06 -29.62 24.04
C LEU A 976 25.71 -31.00 23.48
N VAL A 977 24.43 -31.29 23.22
CA VAL A 977 23.98 -32.54 22.59
C VAL A 977 24.43 -32.59 21.13
N ILE A 978 24.34 -31.52 20.36
CA ILE A 978 24.82 -31.45 18.97
C ILE A 978 26.34 -31.61 18.93
N VAL A 979 27.09 -30.91 19.78
CA VAL A 979 28.55 -31.06 19.88
C VAL A 979 28.92 -32.48 20.32
N PHE A 980 28.16 -33.07 21.24
CA PHE A 980 28.37 -34.46 21.67
C PHE A 980 27.99 -35.47 20.57
N VAL A 981 26.92 -35.23 19.80
CA VAL A 981 26.51 -36.06 18.66
C VAL A 981 27.52 -35.94 17.52
N VAL A 982 27.99 -34.74 17.18
CA VAL A 982 29.04 -34.51 16.18
C VAL A 982 30.35 -35.16 16.62
N ALA A 983 30.72 -35.05 17.91
CA ALA A 983 31.88 -35.75 18.46
C ALA A 983 31.70 -37.28 18.42
N MET A 984 30.52 -37.80 18.73
CA MET A 984 30.20 -39.23 18.66
C MET A 984 30.16 -39.74 17.23
N VAL A 985 29.69 -38.95 16.26
CA VAL A 985 29.73 -39.25 14.82
C VAL A 985 31.16 -39.20 14.32
N ALA A 986 31.97 -38.21 14.71
CA ALA A 986 33.39 -38.14 14.35
C ALA A 986 34.17 -39.33 14.95
N ILE A 987 33.89 -39.71 16.20
CA ILE A 987 34.43 -40.91 16.85
C ILE A 987 33.95 -42.17 16.14
N ALA A 988 32.68 -42.27 15.75
CA ALA A 988 32.13 -43.41 15.02
C ALA A 988 32.74 -43.53 13.62
N VAL A 989 32.95 -42.42 12.90
CA VAL A 989 33.65 -42.37 11.61
C VAL A 989 35.12 -42.76 11.79
N LEU A 990 35.77 -42.32 12.88
CA LEU A 990 37.14 -42.72 13.19
C LEU A 990 37.22 -44.21 13.54
N MET A 991 36.30 -44.74 14.35
CA MET A 991 36.20 -46.17 14.66
C MET A 991 35.87 -47.01 13.43
N CYS A 992 35.02 -46.50 12.53
CA CYS A 992 34.68 -47.14 11.28
C CYS A 992 35.92 -47.19 10.37
N ARG A 993 36.64 -46.07 10.21
CA ARG A 993 37.94 -46.02 9.51
C ARG A 993 38.96 -46.97 10.13
N VAL A 994 39.07 -47.02 11.46
CA VAL A 994 39.97 -47.96 12.15
C VAL A 994 39.54 -49.41 11.89
N LYS A 995 38.25 -49.74 11.90
CA LYS A 995 37.75 -51.07 11.49
C LYS A 995 38.06 -51.38 10.03
N THR A 996 37.90 -50.43 9.11
CA THR A 996 38.25 -50.61 7.69
C THR A 996 39.76 -50.82 7.52
N TYR A 997 40.59 -50.08 8.27
CA TYR A 997 42.04 -50.29 8.29
C TYR A 997 42.43 -51.62 8.93
N GLN A 998 41.76 -52.05 10.00
CA GLN A 998 41.97 -53.35 10.63
C GLN A 998 41.55 -54.49 9.70
N GLN A 999 40.44 -54.35 8.95
CA GLN A 999 40.01 -55.33 7.94
C GLN A 999 40.98 -55.37 6.75
N LYS A 1000 41.45 -54.21 6.26
CA LYS A 1000 42.51 -54.15 5.24
C LYS A 1000 43.79 -54.79 5.73
N TYR A 1001 44.24 -54.48 6.94
CA TYR A 1001 45.41 -55.08 7.57
C TYR A 1001 45.25 -56.60 7.71
N ASN A 1002 44.12 -57.08 8.25
CA ASN A 1002 43.83 -58.50 8.39
C ASN A 1002 43.80 -59.23 7.05
N SER A 1003 43.18 -58.66 6.00
CA SER A 1003 43.18 -59.24 4.65
C SER A 1003 44.55 -59.22 3.97
N LEU A 1004 45.42 -58.27 4.32
CA LEU A 1004 46.82 -58.24 3.87
C LEU A 1004 47.66 -59.31 4.59
N THR A 1005 47.43 -59.55 5.88
CA THR A 1005 48.05 -60.67 6.62
C THR A 1005 47.52 -62.03 6.16
N GLU A 1006 46.23 -62.19 5.85
CA GLU A 1006 45.69 -63.43 5.26
C GLU A 1006 46.22 -63.66 3.85
N LYS A 1007 46.34 -62.61 3.01
CA LYS A 1007 46.98 -62.74 1.69
C LYS A 1007 48.47 -63.09 1.78
N ASN A 1008 49.20 -62.59 2.77
CA ASN A 1008 50.60 -62.96 2.97
C ASN A 1008 50.74 -64.39 3.53
N MET A 1009 49.80 -64.87 4.37
CA MET A 1009 49.78 -66.28 4.79
C MET A 1009 49.35 -67.24 3.68
N LEU A 1010 48.51 -66.81 2.72
CA LEU A 1010 48.14 -67.60 1.53
C LEU A 1010 49.24 -67.62 0.46
N HIS A 1011 50.04 -66.55 0.35
CA HIS A 1011 51.19 -66.50 -0.58
C HIS A 1011 52.39 -67.33 -0.08
N GLU A 1012 52.56 -67.52 1.23
CA GLU A 1012 53.55 -68.46 1.79
C GLU A 1012 53.10 -69.93 1.70
N VAL A 1013 51.79 -70.22 1.64
CA VAL A 1013 51.27 -71.60 1.47
C VAL A 1013 51.18 -72.02 -0.01
N GLU A 1014 50.99 -71.10 -0.97
CA GLU A 1014 51.00 -71.40 -2.41
C GLU A 1014 52.42 -71.49 -3.03
N MET A 1015 53.46 -70.95 -2.37
CA MET A 1015 54.84 -71.11 -2.83
C MET A 1015 55.50 -72.45 -2.42
N GLU A 1016 54.90 -73.24 -1.53
CA GLU A 1016 55.36 -74.61 -1.21
C GLU A 1016 54.68 -75.71 -2.05
N SER A 1017 53.66 -75.40 -2.87
CA SER A 1017 52.93 -76.41 -3.68
C SER A 1017 53.20 -76.35 -5.19
N ALA A 1018 53.96 -75.37 -5.71
CA ALA A 1018 54.17 -75.18 -7.14
C ALA A 1018 55.58 -75.58 -7.66
N ASN A 1019 56.34 -76.36 -6.89
CA ASN A 1019 57.63 -76.92 -7.33
C ASN A 1019 57.64 -78.45 -7.27
N GLY A 1020 56.70 -79.07 -7.99
CA GLY A 1020 56.55 -80.51 -8.11
C GLY A 1020 56.18 -80.95 -9.53
N GLN A 1021 57.21 -81.27 -10.31
CA GLN A 1021 57.23 -82.24 -11.42
C GLN A 1021 56.49 -81.89 -12.73
N ASN A 1022 57.18 -81.73 -13.86
CA ASN A 1022 57.76 -82.76 -14.74
C ASN A 1022 56.74 -83.72 -15.41
N ASN A 1023 56.85 -83.74 -16.74
CA ASN A 1023 56.65 -84.83 -17.71
C ASN A 1023 55.41 -84.75 -18.61
N GLY A 1024 55.70 -84.73 -19.92
CA GLY A 1024 54.72 -84.56 -20.98
C GLY A 1024 54.07 -85.84 -21.52
N ALA A 1025 53.17 -85.60 -22.47
CA ALA A 1025 52.80 -86.39 -23.64
C ALA A 1025 51.91 -85.49 -24.50
#